data_AF-A0A3A4QI19-F1
#
_entry.id   AF-A0A3A4QI19-F1
#
_cell.length_a   1.000
_cell.length_b   1.000
_cell.length_c   1.000
_cell.angle_alpha   90.00
_cell.angle_beta   90.00
_cell.angle_gamma   90.00
#
_symmetry.space_group_name_H-M   'P 1'
#
loop_
_entity.id
_entity.type
_entity.pdbx_description
1 polymer ?
#
loop_
_entity_poly.entity_id
_entity_poly.type
_entity_poly.pdbx_seq_one_letter_code
_entity_poly.pdbx_strand_id
1 'polypeptide(L)'
;MGLIEDRLKDLRLLLLNRPRSKASDVGLLVFPEDYKKLRPGLEAFVRGAFLPNPYQESPILRGVFFTSGKQEGSPFSYFLKDLGLIDQKDVLPGTDKGLFLHDFFSRILPADRRLYAPTTRTVEWSRLTRNLGITSWLAIAIAVCGLLSFSFVNNLTTLRDVSREFMKPSMMQGELIEDTILMDRFRQAVLRVEAQNRKWWIPRLGLNESRQIEEKLKARYCDQYRSAFLIAYDQQMFETMARFSSNTPDEVIGRSVAHLAKRINLLHARMTGESLGALLETNQPVFDTVTADADKQTASDVGRKLTSLYRYFLLWQKEDKIQLNQEKNGLQAWLKHILTLDGVTLNWLISWANADAALTAVRMTDFWGGGLPLSRDVAVFPAYTVAGKEKIDGFLAEINSALYDPLIIAEQKLDFEKFYPHAYLSAWHDFAKKFPEGTQTLENKDAWKRVVASLGSSRDPYLALFEKMAVELKPFETSGIMPNWVRVIYDFKKIKLQAVAADTLGAQKNGLLEKASKKVVSTFDNVEKATGFSAKDAIEEENPMSAVNGFRDYQSAIKEMIPSSTSIRFAYELAVSMGRNPETAAPDNESPVLRAWQAKALLENHLIDPGMKLQLSAMADLLAGPFELMHEFIFRETACYLQSLWESEVLMAARNAPADQDQTLLLMGEQGFARRFIEGPARPFIGQSLDGRYYTKEILGKQLGFNDPFLSYATKGATVARLINKTYGVFIHSEPTGANQDARIRPHATTLEVRCAPEPIRLVNHNYPVSKTVEWSPNACGDVTLKIDVGNTVLTKEYKGYLGFAEFIKEFENDQRVFFPREFPVEEWALKGMGVKYITVKYQFKDHRPVLEILRFAPGDIPEEIAGCWE
;
A
#
# COMPACT_ATOMS: atom_id res chain seq x y z
N MET A 1 -50.91 109.10 -20.98
CA MET A 1 -52.33 109.22 -20.58
C MET A 1 -52.91 110.61 -20.86
N GLY A 2 -52.30 111.71 -20.36
CA GLY A 2 -52.85 113.07 -20.58
C GLY A 2 -53.13 113.44 -22.05
N LEU A 3 -52.21 113.10 -22.96
CA LEU A 3 -52.40 113.34 -24.40
C LEU A 3 -53.62 112.62 -25.01
N ILE A 4 -54.00 111.46 -24.47
CA ILE A 4 -55.18 110.71 -24.92
C ILE A 4 -56.44 111.36 -24.35
N GLU A 5 -56.40 111.79 -23.08
CA GLU A 5 -57.49 112.51 -22.42
C GLU A 5 -57.86 113.79 -23.18
N ASP A 6 -56.86 114.62 -23.54
CA ASP A 6 -57.10 115.87 -24.27
C ASP A 6 -57.71 115.59 -25.65
N ARG A 7 -57.21 114.59 -26.36
CA ARG A 7 -57.74 114.21 -27.68
C ARG A 7 -59.15 113.65 -27.63
N LEU A 8 -59.51 112.96 -26.55
CA LEU A 8 -60.89 112.50 -26.30
C LEU A 8 -61.83 113.68 -26.02
N LYS A 9 -61.38 114.74 -25.33
CA LYS A 9 -62.16 115.97 -25.14
C LYS A 9 -62.38 116.74 -26.46
N ASP A 10 -61.37 116.79 -27.32
CA ASP A 10 -61.50 117.39 -28.65
C ASP A 10 -62.50 116.61 -29.53
N LEU A 11 -62.42 115.27 -29.51
CA LEU A 11 -63.37 114.39 -30.22
C LEU A 11 -64.80 114.57 -29.70
N ARG A 12 -64.99 114.80 -28.39
CA ARG A 12 -66.30 115.12 -27.81
C ARG A 12 -66.89 116.40 -28.42
N LEU A 13 -66.09 117.45 -28.59
CA LEU A 13 -66.54 118.70 -29.24
C LEU A 13 -66.91 118.47 -30.71
N LEU A 14 -66.14 117.64 -31.43
CA LEU A 14 -66.44 117.28 -32.82
C LEU A 14 -67.73 116.46 -32.94
N LEU A 15 -68.03 115.57 -31.98
CA LEU A 15 -69.27 114.80 -31.96
C LEU A 15 -70.51 115.67 -31.72
N LEU A 16 -70.40 116.74 -30.93
CA LEU A 16 -71.50 117.70 -30.68
C LEU A 16 -71.86 118.56 -31.91
N ASN A 17 -70.91 118.81 -32.81
CA ASN A 17 -71.08 119.70 -33.97
C ASN A 17 -71.64 119.02 -35.24
N ARG A 18 -72.03 117.74 -35.19
CA ARG A 18 -72.60 117.03 -36.35
C ARG A 18 -74.12 117.28 -36.49
N PRO A 19 -74.61 117.76 -37.65
CA PRO A 19 -76.04 118.01 -37.85
C PRO A 19 -76.86 116.71 -37.97
N ARG A 20 -77.81 116.54 -37.03
CA ARG A 20 -78.99 115.65 -37.00
C ARG A 20 -78.95 114.35 -37.85
N SER A 21 -78.60 113.23 -37.22
CA SER A 21 -79.34 111.96 -37.36
C SER A 21 -78.92 110.97 -36.25
N LYS A 22 -79.91 110.44 -35.51
CA LYS A 22 -79.80 109.57 -34.31
C LYS A 22 -79.23 110.25 -33.06
N ALA A 23 -79.95 110.10 -31.96
CA ALA A 23 -79.55 110.56 -30.63
C ALA A 23 -78.10 110.13 -30.35
N SER A 24 -77.21 111.10 -30.17
CA SER A 24 -75.84 110.86 -29.75
C SER A 24 -75.88 110.20 -28.37
N ASP A 25 -75.35 108.98 -28.28
CA ASP A 25 -75.36 108.18 -27.06
C ASP A 25 -74.64 108.93 -25.93
N VAL A 26 -75.37 109.27 -24.87
CA VAL A 26 -74.92 110.17 -23.79
C VAL A 26 -73.61 109.66 -23.18
N GLY A 27 -73.42 108.34 -23.12
CA GLY A 27 -72.19 107.71 -22.62
C GLY A 27 -70.92 108.13 -23.38
N LEU A 28 -71.00 108.38 -24.70
CA LEU A 28 -69.84 108.79 -25.50
C LEU A 28 -69.40 110.23 -25.22
N LEU A 29 -70.34 111.10 -24.85
CA LEU A 29 -70.03 112.49 -24.49
C LEU A 29 -69.38 112.58 -23.10
N VAL A 30 -69.68 111.65 -22.21
CA VAL A 30 -69.16 111.67 -20.84
C VAL A 30 -67.86 110.87 -20.69
N PHE A 31 -67.58 109.94 -21.61
CA PHE A 31 -66.41 109.06 -21.60
C PHE A 31 -65.04 109.72 -21.29
N PRO A 32 -64.70 110.94 -21.77
CA PRO A 32 -63.42 111.56 -21.42
C PRO A 32 -63.22 111.77 -19.92
N GLU A 33 -64.29 112.06 -19.16
CA GLU A 33 -64.21 112.24 -17.70
C GLU A 33 -64.04 110.90 -16.98
N ASP A 34 -64.72 109.86 -17.46
CA ASP A 34 -64.56 108.51 -16.93
C ASP A 34 -63.15 107.94 -17.24
N TYR A 35 -62.56 108.25 -18.40
CA TYR A 35 -61.19 107.87 -18.75
C TYR A 35 -60.16 108.50 -17.81
N LYS A 36 -60.36 109.78 -17.45
CA LYS A 36 -59.46 110.52 -16.53
C LYS A 36 -59.34 109.84 -15.17
N LYS A 37 -60.42 109.22 -14.67
CA LYS A 37 -60.42 108.51 -13.38
C LYS A 37 -59.46 107.31 -13.33
N LEU A 38 -59.01 106.76 -14.46
CA LEU A 38 -58.05 105.65 -14.50
C LEU A 38 -56.60 106.06 -14.18
N ARG A 39 -56.27 107.35 -14.27
CA ARG A 39 -54.89 107.84 -14.17
C ARG A 39 -54.19 107.53 -12.84
N PRO A 40 -54.78 107.76 -11.65
CA PRO A 40 -54.08 107.55 -10.39
C PRO A 40 -53.69 106.08 -10.16
N GLY A 41 -54.58 105.13 -10.50
CA GLY A 41 -54.32 103.70 -10.33
C GLY A 41 -53.24 103.16 -11.25
N LEU A 42 -53.23 103.61 -12.52
CA LEU A 42 -52.23 103.17 -13.49
C LEU A 42 -50.82 103.67 -13.12
N GLU A 43 -50.71 104.90 -12.61
CA GLU A 43 -49.43 105.49 -12.22
C GLU A 43 -48.79 104.72 -11.04
N ALA A 44 -49.59 104.32 -10.05
CA ALA A 44 -49.13 103.51 -8.93
C ALA A 44 -48.59 102.13 -9.40
N PHE A 45 -49.30 101.46 -10.32
CA PHE A 45 -48.90 100.16 -10.84
C PHE A 45 -47.58 100.21 -11.61
N VAL A 46 -47.44 101.17 -12.54
CA VAL A 46 -46.22 101.28 -13.35
C VAL A 46 -45.00 101.61 -12.50
N ARG A 47 -45.14 102.48 -11.49
CA ARG A 47 -44.02 102.78 -10.57
C ARG A 47 -43.59 101.53 -9.80
N GLY A 48 -44.54 100.73 -9.28
CA GLY A 48 -44.24 99.52 -8.51
C GLY A 48 -43.56 98.42 -9.34
N ALA A 49 -44.05 98.17 -10.55
CA ALA A 49 -43.61 97.02 -11.36
C ALA A 49 -42.24 97.21 -12.05
N PHE A 50 -41.78 98.45 -12.24
CA PHE A 50 -40.58 98.76 -13.03
C PHE A 50 -39.49 99.49 -12.22
N LEU A 51 -39.53 99.40 -10.88
CA LEU A 51 -38.46 99.88 -10.02
C LEU A 51 -37.18 99.02 -10.21
N PRO A 52 -35.99 99.62 -10.36
CA PRO A 52 -34.74 98.87 -10.51
C PRO A 52 -34.45 97.97 -9.29
N ASN A 53 -34.07 96.71 -9.53
CA ASN A 53 -33.70 95.73 -8.49
C ASN A 53 -32.25 95.23 -8.72
N PRO A 54 -31.34 95.26 -7.73
CA PRO A 54 -29.97 94.75 -7.86
C PRO A 54 -29.87 93.23 -8.12
N TYR A 55 -30.91 92.47 -7.76
CA TYR A 55 -30.89 91.00 -7.83
C TYR A 55 -31.60 90.42 -9.06
N GLN A 56 -32.26 91.25 -9.87
CA GLN A 56 -33.02 90.83 -11.05
C GLN A 56 -32.81 91.83 -12.19
N GLU A 57 -32.71 91.36 -13.43
CA GLU A 57 -32.72 92.26 -14.58
C GLU A 57 -34.04 93.05 -14.62
N SER A 58 -33.96 94.38 -14.72
CA SER A 58 -35.15 95.24 -14.72
C SER A 58 -35.93 95.06 -16.03
N PRO A 59 -37.22 94.71 -15.99
CA PRO A 59 -38.00 94.48 -17.20
C PRO A 59 -38.17 95.79 -18.00
N ILE A 60 -38.24 95.67 -19.33
CA ILE A 60 -38.40 96.81 -20.22
C ILE A 60 -39.89 97.13 -20.38
N LEU A 61 -40.33 98.34 -20.00
CA LEU A 61 -41.70 98.81 -20.27
C LEU A 61 -41.84 99.23 -21.74
N ARG A 62 -42.35 98.33 -22.58
CA ARG A 62 -42.50 98.56 -24.04
C ARG A 62 -43.61 99.57 -24.41
N GLY A 63 -44.66 99.67 -23.61
CA GLY A 63 -45.82 100.54 -23.83
C GLY A 63 -47.04 100.12 -23.00
N VAL A 64 -48.07 100.97 -22.95
CA VAL A 64 -49.37 100.66 -22.32
C VAL A 64 -50.44 100.64 -23.39
N PHE A 65 -51.14 99.51 -23.54
CA PHE A 65 -52.17 99.32 -24.55
C PHE A 65 -53.55 99.25 -23.90
N PHE A 66 -54.53 99.98 -24.45
CA PHE A 66 -55.92 99.88 -24.04
C PHE A 66 -56.66 98.96 -25.00
N THR A 67 -57.23 97.90 -24.48
CA THR A 67 -58.02 96.92 -25.24
C THR A 67 -59.37 96.74 -24.55
N SER A 68 -60.41 96.38 -25.29
CA SER A 68 -61.69 96.08 -24.63
C SER A 68 -61.61 94.78 -23.84
N GLY A 69 -62.19 94.77 -22.64
CA GLY A 69 -62.57 93.54 -21.95
C GLY A 69 -63.90 92.98 -22.48
N LYS A 70 -64.44 91.97 -21.80
CA LYS A 70 -65.76 91.40 -22.11
C LYS A 70 -66.83 92.49 -21.92
N GLN A 71 -67.59 92.79 -22.97
CA GLN A 71 -68.58 93.86 -22.96
C GLN A 71 -69.90 93.33 -22.44
N GLU A 72 -70.10 93.35 -21.12
CA GLU A 72 -71.34 92.95 -20.45
C GLU A 72 -72.11 94.17 -19.92
N GLY A 73 -73.40 94.27 -20.27
CA GLY A 73 -74.30 95.36 -19.88
C GLY A 73 -74.20 96.64 -20.72
N SER A 74 -75.07 97.61 -20.43
CA SER A 74 -75.04 98.93 -21.07
C SER A 74 -73.89 99.79 -20.53
N PRO A 75 -73.38 100.76 -21.34
CA PRO A 75 -72.32 101.67 -20.89
C PRO A 75 -72.73 102.42 -19.62
N PHE A 76 -72.04 102.15 -18.52
CA PHE A 76 -72.31 102.80 -17.23
C PHE A 76 -71.29 103.91 -17.00
N SER A 77 -71.75 105.16 -17.00
CA SER A 77 -70.88 106.29 -16.68
C SER A 77 -70.87 106.53 -15.17
N TYR A 78 -69.69 106.37 -14.56
CA TYR A 78 -69.52 106.68 -13.14
C TYR A 78 -69.70 108.17 -12.88
N PHE A 79 -69.33 109.03 -13.84
CA PHE A 79 -69.60 110.47 -13.74
C PHE A 79 -71.09 110.81 -13.71
N LEU A 80 -71.93 110.20 -14.57
CA LEU A 80 -73.38 110.45 -14.53
C LEU A 80 -74.05 109.88 -13.27
N LYS A 81 -73.53 108.77 -12.73
CA LYS A 81 -73.95 108.24 -11.41
C LYS A 81 -73.63 109.24 -10.29
N ASP A 82 -72.42 109.78 -10.28
CA ASP A 82 -72.00 110.75 -9.25
C ASP A 82 -72.86 112.03 -9.30
N LEU A 83 -73.41 112.37 -10.47
CA LEU A 83 -74.37 113.47 -10.65
C LEU A 83 -75.83 113.10 -10.31
N GLY A 84 -76.11 111.85 -9.93
CA GLY A 84 -77.45 111.36 -9.57
C GLY A 84 -78.41 111.19 -10.75
N LEU A 85 -77.91 111.19 -11.99
CA LEU A 85 -78.74 111.18 -13.20
C LEU A 85 -79.07 109.77 -13.72
N ILE A 86 -78.31 108.76 -13.29
CA ILE A 86 -78.54 107.34 -13.63
C ILE A 86 -78.29 106.47 -12.39
N ASP A 87 -79.22 105.55 -12.10
CA ASP A 87 -79.13 104.70 -10.90
C ASP A 87 -79.25 103.20 -11.20
N GLN A 88 -79.80 102.82 -12.36
CA GLN A 88 -79.95 101.42 -12.76
C GLN A 88 -79.10 101.10 -14.00
N LYS A 89 -78.34 100.01 -13.90
CA LYS A 89 -77.50 99.46 -14.97
C LYS A 89 -78.25 98.32 -15.64
N ASP A 90 -78.78 98.55 -16.83
CA ASP A 90 -79.42 97.49 -17.61
C ASP A 90 -78.39 96.50 -18.16
N VAL A 91 -78.57 95.22 -17.81
CA VAL A 91 -77.67 94.13 -18.20
C VAL A 91 -78.22 93.45 -19.44
N LEU A 92 -77.77 93.91 -20.62
CA LEU A 92 -77.97 93.20 -21.88
C LEU A 92 -76.93 92.07 -22.05
N PRO A 93 -77.28 90.96 -22.73
CA PRO A 93 -76.36 89.84 -22.96
C PRO A 93 -75.11 90.31 -23.70
N GLY A 94 -73.95 89.96 -23.16
CA GLY A 94 -72.66 90.49 -23.61
C GLY A 94 -72.30 90.10 -25.05
N THR A 95 -71.54 90.96 -25.72
CA THR A 95 -71.09 90.70 -27.10
C THR A 95 -69.65 90.18 -27.10
N ASP A 96 -69.37 89.19 -27.95
CA ASP A 96 -68.01 88.67 -28.17
C ASP A 96 -67.17 89.55 -29.11
N LYS A 97 -67.66 90.75 -29.46
CA LYS A 97 -66.92 91.69 -30.32
C LYS A 97 -65.90 92.47 -29.51
N GLY A 98 -64.65 92.03 -29.59
CA GLY A 98 -63.50 92.77 -29.09
C GLY A 98 -63.24 94.06 -29.88
N LEU A 99 -63.10 95.19 -29.19
CA LEU A 99 -62.57 96.45 -29.72
C LEU A 99 -61.08 96.58 -29.37
N PHE A 100 -60.28 97.02 -30.34
CA PHE A 100 -58.83 97.25 -30.20
C PHE A 100 -57.97 96.01 -29.87
N LEU A 101 -58.52 94.79 -29.96
CA LEU A 101 -57.76 93.54 -29.74
C LEU A 101 -57.07 93.01 -31.00
N HIS A 102 -57.68 93.20 -32.18
CA HIS A 102 -57.17 92.65 -33.44
C HIS A 102 -55.72 93.08 -33.72
N ASP A 103 -55.45 94.38 -33.71
CA ASP A 103 -54.12 94.91 -34.06
C ASP A 103 -53.07 94.56 -33.00
N PHE A 104 -53.46 94.44 -31.73
CA PHE A 104 -52.56 94.00 -30.67
C PHE A 104 -52.05 92.57 -30.91
N PHE A 105 -52.96 91.62 -31.19
CA PHE A 105 -52.59 90.22 -31.40
C PHE A 105 -52.05 89.92 -32.80
N SER A 106 -52.50 90.61 -33.84
CA SER A 106 -52.10 90.33 -35.23
C SER A 106 -50.87 91.12 -35.66
N ARG A 107 -50.63 92.31 -35.08
CA ARG A 107 -49.60 93.24 -35.56
C ARG A 107 -48.54 93.51 -34.50
N ILE A 108 -48.94 93.88 -33.28
CA ILE A 108 -48.02 94.33 -32.24
C ILE A 108 -47.26 93.14 -31.63
N LEU A 109 -47.97 92.13 -31.09
CA LEU A 109 -47.34 90.95 -30.49
C LEU A 109 -46.44 90.17 -31.48
N PRO A 110 -46.84 89.90 -32.74
CA PRO A 110 -45.99 89.19 -33.69
C PRO A 110 -44.77 90.00 -34.14
N ALA A 111 -44.88 91.33 -34.26
CA ALA A 111 -43.74 92.19 -34.56
C ALA A 111 -42.70 92.15 -33.44
N ASP A 112 -43.14 92.08 -32.19
CA ASP A 112 -42.28 92.10 -31.01
C ASP A 112 -41.74 90.70 -30.61
N ARG A 113 -42.11 89.63 -31.34
CA ARG A 113 -41.71 88.23 -31.05
C ARG A 113 -40.19 87.96 -31.04
N ARG A 114 -39.37 88.89 -31.53
CA ARG A 114 -37.90 88.75 -31.60
C ARG A 114 -37.15 89.58 -30.55
N LEU A 115 -37.87 90.21 -29.61
CA LEU A 115 -37.27 90.94 -28.49
C LEU A 115 -36.70 90.03 -27.38
N TYR A 116 -36.70 88.69 -27.56
CA TYR A 116 -36.08 87.74 -26.64
C TYR A 116 -34.56 87.69 -26.84
N ALA A 117 -33.80 88.28 -25.92
CA ALA A 117 -32.38 87.98 -25.77
C ALA A 117 -32.21 86.75 -24.84
N PRO A 118 -31.54 85.66 -25.27
CA PRO A 118 -31.22 84.53 -24.39
C PRO A 118 -30.16 84.93 -23.35
N THR A 119 -30.31 84.45 -22.11
CA THR A 119 -29.40 84.77 -21.00
C THR A 119 -28.01 84.17 -21.22
N THR A 120 -26.96 84.84 -20.77
CA THR A 120 -25.54 84.47 -21.01
C THR A 120 -25.19 83.03 -20.61
N ARG A 121 -25.87 82.47 -19.61
CA ARG A 121 -25.62 81.11 -19.08
C ARG A 121 -25.98 79.96 -20.03
N THR A 122 -26.90 80.14 -20.98
CA THR A 122 -27.29 79.06 -21.92
C THR A 122 -26.29 78.88 -23.07
N VAL A 123 -25.50 79.91 -23.41
CA VAL A 123 -24.56 79.87 -24.54
C VAL A 123 -23.31 79.04 -24.20
N GLU A 124 -22.78 79.14 -22.98
CA GLU A 124 -21.58 78.40 -22.55
C GLU A 124 -21.82 76.87 -22.51
N TRP A 125 -23.00 76.44 -22.06
CA TRP A 125 -23.34 75.02 -21.94
C TRP A 125 -23.45 74.30 -23.31
N SER A 126 -23.84 75.03 -24.36
CA SER A 126 -23.98 74.47 -25.71
C SER A 126 -22.64 74.16 -26.40
N ARG A 127 -21.56 74.88 -26.06
CA ARG A 127 -20.22 74.68 -26.66
C ARG A 127 -19.52 73.45 -26.08
N LEU A 128 -19.69 73.21 -24.78
CA LEU A 128 -19.07 72.08 -24.08
C LEU A 128 -19.60 70.74 -24.61
N THR A 129 -20.92 70.61 -24.78
CA THR A 129 -21.57 69.36 -25.23
C THR A 129 -21.27 69.02 -26.69
N ARG A 130 -21.16 70.01 -27.58
CA ARG A 130 -20.82 69.79 -29.00
C ARG A 130 -19.42 69.21 -29.20
N ASN A 131 -18.43 69.71 -28.47
CA ASN A 131 -17.05 69.24 -28.57
C ASN A 131 -16.88 67.84 -27.94
N LEU A 132 -17.58 67.55 -26.84
CA LEU A 132 -17.68 66.21 -26.27
C LEU A 132 -18.33 65.21 -27.23
N GLY A 133 -19.35 65.63 -27.98
CA GLY A 133 -20.02 64.79 -28.97
C GLY A 133 -19.09 64.33 -30.12
N ILE A 134 -18.34 65.26 -30.71
CA ILE A 134 -17.43 64.96 -31.84
C ILE A 134 -16.26 64.08 -31.40
N THR A 135 -15.65 64.39 -30.25
CA THR A 135 -14.54 63.60 -29.70
C THR A 135 -14.97 62.19 -29.33
N SER A 136 -16.16 62.03 -28.76
CA SER A 136 -16.75 60.71 -28.49
C SER A 136 -17.00 59.90 -29.77
N TRP A 137 -17.52 60.53 -30.83
CA TRP A 137 -17.75 59.84 -32.10
C TRP A 137 -16.44 59.37 -32.75
N LEU A 138 -15.41 60.22 -32.74
CA LEU A 138 -14.09 59.85 -33.26
C LEU A 138 -13.45 58.71 -32.46
N ALA A 139 -13.57 58.73 -31.13
CA ALA A 139 -13.10 57.65 -30.27
C ALA A 139 -13.83 56.32 -30.57
N ILE A 140 -15.15 56.35 -30.80
CA ILE A 140 -15.93 55.17 -31.20
C ILE A 140 -15.48 54.65 -32.56
N ALA A 141 -15.28 55.53 -33.55
CA ALA A 141 -14.85 55.13 -34.88
C ALA A 141 -13.46 54.45 -34.86
N ILE A 142 -12.51 55.01 -34.09
CA ILE A 142 -11.18 54.42 -33.88
C ILE A 142 -11.29 53.07 -33.16
N ALA A 143 -12.15 52.96 -32.14
CA ALA A 143 -12.37 51.70 -31.43
C ALA A 143 -12.94 50.61 -32.35
N VAL A 144 -13.94 50.94 -33.19
CA VAL A 144 -14.51 50.00 -34.17
C VAL A 144 -13.47 49.57 -35.21
N CYS A 145 -12.68 50.51 -35.74
CA CYS A 145 -11.60 50.19 -36.68
C CYS A 145 -10.53 49.31 -36.02
N GLY A 146 -10.19 49.57 -34.75
CA GLY A 146 -9.25 48.77 -33.97
C GLY A 146 -9.77 47.35 -33.74
N LEU A 147 -11.03 47.19 -33.36
CA LEU A 147 -11.67 45.88 -33.18
C LEU A 147 -11.75 45.07 -34.48
N LEU A 148 -12.11 45.70 -35.60
CA LEU A 148 -12.14 45.06 -36.92
C LEU A 148 -10.73 44.65 -37.38
N SER A 149 -9.74 45.53 -37.20
CA SER A 149 -8.35 45.23 -37.56
C SER A 149 -7.79 44.06 -36.74
N PHE A 150 -8.04 44.04 -35.43
CA PHE A 150 -7.63 42.92 -34.58
C PHE A 150 -8.36 41.62 -34.94
N SER A 151 -9.66 41.69 -35.22
CA SER A 151 -10.45 40.55 -35.69
C SER A 151 -9.92 39.98 -37.01
N PHE A 152 -9.60 40.85 -37.97
CA PHE A 152 -9.03 40.46 -39.25
C PHE A 152 -7.63 39.84 -39.12
N VAL A 153 -6.74 40.48 -38.35
CA VAL A 153 -5.38 39.99 -38.14
C VAL A 153 -5.38 38.60 -37.50
N ASN A 154 -6.17 38.38 -36.44
CA ASN A 154 -6.25 37.07 -35.80
C ASN A 154 -6.87 35.99 -36.69
N ASN A 155 -7.86 36.33 -37.51
CA ASN A 155 -8.42 35.38 -38.47
C ASN A 155 -7.33 35.00 -39.50
N LEU A 156 -6.64 35.99 -40.07
CA LEU A 156 -5.63 35.77 -41.11
C LEU A 156 -4.38 35.04 -40.61
N THR A 157 -3.91 35.31 -39.39
CA THR A 157 -2.78 34.59 -38.80
C THR A 157 -3.10 33.11 -38.63
N THR A 158 -4.28 32.81 -38.08
CA THR A 158 -4.79 31.43 -37.94
C THR A 158 -4.87 30.71 -39.29
N LEU A 159 -5.35 31.39 -40.33
CA LEU A 159 -5.44 30.82 -41.69
C LEU A 159 -4.07 30.57 -42.33
N ARG A 160 -3.10 31.48 -42.13
CA ARG A 160 -1.76 31.36 -42.70
C ARG A 160 -0.98 30.21 -42.07
N ASP A 161 -1.12 30.01 -40.76
CA ASP A 161 -0.47 28.91 -40.05
C ASP A 161 -1.00 27.55 -40.54
N VAL A 162 -2.31 27.43 -40.75
CA VAL A 162 -2.93 26.24 -41.37
C VAL A 162 -2.43 26.04 -42.80
N SER A 163 -2.50 27.08 -43.63
CA SER A 163 -2.12 26.97 -45.04
C SER A 163 -0.71 26.41 -45.18
N ARG A 164 0.28 26.92 -44.43
CA ARG A 164 1.67 26.46 -44.48
C ARG A 164 1.85 24.99 -44.14
N GLU A 165 1.13 24.47 -43.14
CA GLU A 165 1.25 23.07 -42.70
C GLU A 165 0.57 22.09 -43.68
N PHE A 166 -0.52 22.51 -44.35
CA PHE A 166 -1.35 21.63 -45.21
C PHE A 166 -1.20 21.87 -46.72
N MET A 167 -0.25 22.68 -47.19
CA MET A 167 -0.05 22.94 -48.64
C MET A 167 0.35 21.71 -49.46
N LYS A 168 0.81 20.63 -48.81
CA LYS A 168 1.08 19.34 -49.47
C LYS A 168 0.17 18.27 -48.88
N PRO A 169 -0.70 17.62 -49.67
CA PRO A 169 -1.42 16.45 -49.19
C PRO A 169 -0.42 15.30 -49.02
N SER A 170 0.05 15.08 -47.80
CA SER A 170 0.69 13.82 -47.42
C SER A 170 -0.41 12.78 -47.31
N MET A 171 -0.57 11.95 -48.36
CA MET A 171 -1.44 10.79 -48.31
C MET A 171 -0.81 9.73 -47.40
N MET A 172 -1.63 9.05 -46.61
CA MET A 172 -1.22 7.89 -45.82
C MET A 172 -0.69 6.82 -46.77
N GLN A 173 0.49 6.26 -46.49
CA GLN A 173 1.18 5.34 -47.40
C GLN A 173 0.90 3.87 -47.08
N GLY A 174 0.17 3.58 -46.00
CA GLY A 174 -0.08 2.23 -45.51
C GLY A 174 1.04 1.72 -44.59
N GLU A 175 2.00 2.58 -44.24
CA GLU A 175 3.08 2.28 -43.31
C GLU A 175 2.72 2.75 -41.90
N LEU A 176 2.39 1.83 -41.01
CA LEU A 176 1.83 2.12 -39.68
C LEU A 176 2.64 3.17 -38.89
N ILE A 177 3.97 3.06 -38.89
CA ILE A 177 4.85 3.95 -38.11
C ILE A 177 4.85 5.37 -38.70
N GLU A 178 5.10 5.49 -40.00
CA GLU A 178 5.15 6.78 -40.70
C GLU A 178 3.78 7.48 -40.66
N ASP A 179 2.73 6.72 -40.94
CA ASP A 179 1.36 7.21 -40.89
C ASP A 179 1.00 7.70 -39.48
N THR A 180 1.41 6.98 -38.42
CA THR A 180 1.17 7.41 -37.02
C THR A 180 1.86 8.75 -36.73
N ILE A 181 3.07 8.96 -37.26
CA ILE A 181 3.81 10.23 -37.12
C ILE A 181 3.10 11.35 -37.89
N LEU A 182 2.66 11.09 -39.11
CA LEU A 182 1.91 12.05 -39.92
C LEU A 182 0.61 12.44 -39.21
N MET A 183 -0.09 11.47 -38.63
CA MET A 183 -1.34 11.71 -37.92
C MET A 183 -1.14 12.51 -36.64
N ASP A 184 -0.05 12.27 -35.89
CA ASP A 184 0.28 13.09 -34.72
C ASP A 184 0.64 14.53 -35.11
N ARG A 185 1.36 14.75 -36.22
CA ARG A 185 1.59 16.10 -36.74
C ARG A 185 0.28 16.79 -37.11
N PHE A 186 -0.64 16.06 -37.75
CA PHE A 186 -1.97 16.59 -38.06
C PHE A 186 -2.72 16.97 -36.77
N ARG A 187 -2.76 16.09 -35.77
CA ARG A 187 -3.35 16.37 -34.45
C ARG A 187 -2.78 17.66 -33.85
N GLN A 188 -1.46 17.81 -33.84
CA GLN A 188 -0.80 18.99 -33.28
C GLN A 188 -1.17 20.27 -34.04
N ALA A 189 -1.28 20.21 -35.37
CA ALA A 189 -1.71 21.35 -36.18
C ALA A 189 -3.15 21.79 -35.83
N VAL A 190 -4.08 20.84 -35.66
CA VAL A 190 -5.45 21.14 -35.21
C VAL A 190 -5.45 21.78 -33.81
N LEU A 191 -4.64 21.28 -32.89
CA LEU A 191 -4.53 21.85 -31.54
C LEU A 191 -3.97 23.28 -31.53
N ARG A 192 -3.02 23.60 -32.43
CA ARG A 192 -2.52 24.97 -32.60
C ARG A 192 -3.64 25.93 -33.02
N VAL A 193 -4.46 25.51 -33.99
CA VAL A 193 -5.64 26.28 -34.45
C VAL A 193 -6.66 26.46 -33.33
N GLU A 194 -7.00 25.39 -32.61
CA GLU A 194 -7.93 25.45 -31.48
C GLU A 194 -7.41 26.40 -30.38
N ALA A 195 -6.12 26.35 -30.07
CA ALA A 195 -5.52 27.22 -29.07
C ALA A 195 -5.58 28.70 -29.48
N GLN A 196 -5.35 29.02 -30.76
CA GLN A 196 -5.49 30.36 -31.30
C GLN A 196 -6.96 30.83 -31.24
N ASN A 197 -7.90 29.98 -31.62
CA ASN A 197 -9.34 30.27 -31.55
C ASN A 197 -9.87 30.43 -30.13
N ARG A 198 -9.31 29.71 -29.13
CA ARG A 198 -9.65 29.84 -27.70
C ARG A 198 -9.10 31.12 -27.08
N LYS A 199 -7.89 31.57 -27.46
CA LYS A 199 -7.28 32.81 -26.96
C LYS A 199 -7.99 34.08 -27.45
N TRP A 200 -8.91 33.93 -28.40
CA TRP A 200 -9.67 35.03 -28.96
C TRP A 200 -10.77 35.52 -28.01
N TRP A 201 -10.52 36.64 -27.32
CA TRP A 201 -11.41 37.20 -26.30
C TRP A 201 -12.33 38.34 -26.80
N ILE A 202 -12.03 38.97 -27.94
CA ILE A 202 -12.89 40.05 -28.51
C ILE A 202 -13.98 39.52 -29.46
N PRO A 203 -15.05 40.27 -29.76
CA PRO A 203 -16.06 39.88 -30.75
C PRO A 203 -15.45 39.64 -32.14
N ARG A 204 -15.89 38.59 -32.84
CA ARG A 204 -15.41 38.23 -34.19
C ARG A 204 -15.97 39.13 -35.30
N LEU A 205 -17.03 39.90 -35.03
CA LEU A 205 -17.63 40.85 -35.99
C LEU A 205 -17.96 40.22 -37.37
N GLY A 206 -18.38 38.95 -37.38
CA GLY A 206 -18.70 38.18 -38.60
C GLY A 206 -17.55 37.36 -39.20
N LEU A 207 -16.31 37.54 -38.75
CA LEU A 207 -15.13 36.82 -39.24
C LEU A 207 -14.96 35.45 -38.56
N ASN A 208 -15.74 34.46 -38.99
CA ASN A 208 -15.78 33.12 -38.40
C ASN A 208 -14.98 32.04 -39.18
N GLU A 209 -14.23 32.41 -40.23
CA GLU A 209 -13.52 31.46 -41.10
C GLU A 209 -12.54 30.54 -40.35
N SER A 210 -11.80 31.09 -39.37
CA SER A 210 -10.93 30.33 -38.49
C SER A 210 -11.65 29.21 -37.72
N ARG A 211 -12.92 29.43 -37.31
CA ARG A 211 -13.74 28.39 -36.66
C ARG A 211 -14.24 27.35 -37.66
N GLN A 212 -14.67 27.78 -38.84
CA GLN A 212 -15.12 26.85 -39.88
C GLN A 212 -13.97 25.94 -40.33
N ILE A 213 -12.75 26.47 -40.42
CA ILE A 213 -11.56 25.67 -40.74
C ILE A 213 -11.18 24.75 -39.60
N GLU A 214 -11.26 25.20 -38.34
CA GLU A 214 -11.07 24.31 -37.19
C GLU A 214 -12.03 23.10 -37.27
N GLU A 215 -13.32 23.32 -37.55
CA GLU A 215 -14.33 22.26 -37.69
C GLU A 215 -14.04 21.34 -38.88
N LYS A 216 -13.68 21.89 -40.04
CA LYS A 216 -13.30 21.10 -41.23
C LYS A 216 -12.03 20.28 -41.01
N LEU A 217 -11.02 20.82 -40.33
CA LEU A 217 -9.79 20.10 -40.01
C LEU A 217 -10.05 18.97 -39.01
N LYS A 218 -10.91 19.22 -38.01
CA LYS A 218 -11.37 18.20 -37.04
C LYS A 218 -12.11 17.05 -37.75
N ALA A 219 -13.05 17.37 -38.64
CA ALA A 219 -13.76 16.36 -39.44
C ALA A 219 -12.79 15.54 -40.32
N ARG A 220 -11.89 16.23 -41.03
CA ARG A 220 -10.89 15.57 -41.88
C ARG A 220 -9.92 14.69 -41.09
N TYR A 221 -9.53 15.13 -39.89
CA TYR A 221 -8.75 14.31 -38.97
C TYR A 221 -9.51 13.02 -38.61
N CYS A 222 -10.79 13.13 -38.25
CA CYS A 222 -11.60 11.96 -37.90
C CYS A 222 -11.72 10.96 -39.05
N ASP A 223 -12.01 11.45 -40.27
CA ASP A 223 -12.11 10.61 -41.47
C ASP A 223 -10.78 9.91 -41.78
N GLN A 224 -9.67 10.63 -41.69
CA GLN A 224 -8.35 10.11 -42.01
C GLN A 224 -7.87 9.10 -40.96
N TYR A 225 -8.12 9.35 -39.67
CA TYR A 225 -7.80 8.41 -38.59
C TYR A 225 -8.59 7.11 -38.74
N ARG A 226 -9.89 7.22 -39.02
CA ARG A 226 -10.78 6.08 -39.20
C ARG A 226 -10.36 5.21 -40.38
N SER A 227 -10.19 5.83 -41.55
CA SER A 227 -9.90 5.10 -42.80
C SER A 227 -8.50 4.50 -42.83
N ALA A 228 -7.48 5.18 -42.29
CA ALA A 228 -6.11 4.70 -42.34
C ALA A 228 -5.74 3.74 -41.20
N PHE A 229 -6.31 3.90 -40.00
CA PHE A 229 -5.94 3.08 -38.83
C PHE A 229 -7.09 2.24 -38.30
N LEU A 230 -8.21 2.88 -37.95
CA LEU A 230 -9.23 2.23 -37.11
C LEU A 230 -9.86 1.02 -37.78
N ILE A 231 -10.20 1.13 -39.07
CA ILE A 231 -10.84 0.03 -39.82
C ILE A 231 -9.87 -1.15 -39.97
N ALA A 232 -8.62 -0.89 -40.36
CA ALA A 232 -7.61 -1.94 -40.54
C ALA A 232 -7.26 -2.62 -39.21
N TYR A 233 -7.11 -1.83 -38.14
CA TYR A 233 -6.88 -2.34 -36.80
C TYR A 233 -8.04 -3.21 -36.33
N ASP A 234 -9.29 -2.74 -36.47
CA ASP A 234 -10.48 -3.48 -36.05
C ASP A 234 -10.61 -4.80 -36.81
N GLN A 235 -10.33 -4.80 -38.12
CA GLN A 235 -10.32 -6.03 -38.92
C GLN A 235 -9.27 -7.03 -38.41
N GLN A 236 -8.03 -6.60 -38.21
CA GLN A 236 -6.97 -7.47 -37.68
C GLN A 236 -7.30 -8.00 -36.28
N MET A 237 -7.85 -7.12 -35.43
CA MET A 237 -8.27 -7.47 -34.08
C MET A 237 -9.37 -8.54 -34.10
N PHE A 238 -10.40 -8.37 -34.95
CA PHE A 238 -11.49 -9.33 -35.12
C PHE A 238 -11.00 -10.66 -35.68
N GLU A 239 -10.10 -10.66 -36.67
CA GLU A 239 -9.49 -11.89 -37.20
C GLU A 239 -8.67 -12.65 -36.14
N THR A 240 -8.04 -11.91 -35.22
CA THR A 240 -7.30 -12.50 -34.10
C THR A 240 -8.25 -13.10 -33.06
N MET A 241 -9.27 -12.34 -32.66
CA MET A 241 -10.30 -12.78 -31.71
C MET A 241 -11.13 -13.96 -32.23
N ALA A 242 -11.31 -14.08 -33.55
CA ALA A 242 -11.99 -15.22 -34.19
C ALA A 242 -11.28 -16.56 -33.94
N ARG A 243 -9.99 -16.54 -33.59
CA ARG A 243 -9.18 -17.74 -33.30
C ARG A 243 -9.17 -18.10 -31.82
N PHE A 244 -9.90 -17.35 -30.98
CA PHE A 244 -9.92 -17.62 -29.55
C PHE A 244 -10.64 -18.93 -29.26
N SER A 245 -10.15 -19.63 -28.24
CA SER A 245 -10.68 -20.89 -27.74
C SER A 245 -10.45 -20.99 -26.24
N SER A 246 -10.91 -22.07 -25.62
CA SER A 246 -10.58 -22.39 -24.21
C SER A 246 -9.08 -22.53 -23.93
N ASN A 247 -8.24 -22.69 -24.96
CA ASN A 247 -6.78 -22.76 -24.82
C ASN A 247 -6.09 -21.39 -24.98
N THR A 248 -6.84 -20.32 -25.27
CA THR A 248 -6.27 -18.96 -25.36
C THR A 248 -5.78 -18.53 -23.97
N PRO A 249 -4.54 -18.00 -23.84
CA PRO A 249 -4.04 -17.53 -22.55
C PRO A 249 -4.93 -16.44 -21.93
N ASP A 250 -5.20 -16.53 -20.63
CA ASP A 250 -6.04 -15.58 -19.88
C ASP A 250 -5.62 -14.12 -20.07
N GLU A 251 -4.31 -13.85 -20.10
CA GLU A 251 -3.78 -12.50 -20.31
C GLU A 251 -4.22 -11.90 -21.65
N VAL A 252 -4.29 -12.73 -22.70
CA VAL A 252 -4.73 -12.32 -24.04
C VAL A 252 -6.23 -12.05 -24.03
N ILE A 253 -7.02 -12.89 -23.36
CA ILE A 253 -8.46 -12.68 -23.18
C ILE A 253 -8.72 -11.38 -22.42
N GLY A 254 -8.09 -11.22 -21.24
CA GLY A 254 -8.28 -10.05 -20.39
C GLY A 254 -7.91 -8.74 -21.06
N ARG A 255 -6.79 -8.70 -21.80
CA ARG A 255 -6.39 -7.51 -22.57
C ARG A 255 -7.38 -7.18 -23.69
N SER A 256 -7.89 -8.20 -24.38
CA SER A 256 -8.87 -8.05 -25.46
C SER A 256 -10.21 -7.54 -24.94
N VAL A 257 -10.72 -8.14 -23.85
CA VAL A 257 -11.96 -7.70 -23.19
C VAL A 257 -11.80 -6.26 -22.67
N ALA A 258 -10.65 -5.92 -22.07
CA ALA A 258 -10.38 -4.57 -21.59
C ALA A 258 -10.36 -3.54 -22.72
N HIS A 259 -9.77 -3.86 -23.87
CA HIS A 259 -9.80 -2.99 -25.05
C HIS A 259 -11.24 -2.73 -25.53
N LEU A 260 -12.02 -3.79 -25.69
CA LEU A 260 -13.41 -3.71 -26.16
C LEU A 260 -14.29 -2.93 -25.19
N ALA A 261 -14.27 -3.28 -23.90
CA ALA A 261 -15.11 -2.63 -22.88
C ALA A 261 -14.83 -1.11 -22.80
N LYS A 262 -13.55 -0.73 -22.75
CA LYS A 262 -13.13 0.68 -22.73
C LYS A 262 -13.60 1.44 -23.97
N ARG A 263 -13.42 0.88 -25.17
CA ARG A 263 -13.88 1.53 -26.41
C ARG A 263 -15.38 1.69 -26.45
N ILE A 264 -16.14 0.65 -26.08
CA ILE A 264 -17.59 0.70 -26.06
C ILE A 264 -18.09 1.78 -25.11
N ASN A 265 -17.54 1.84 -23.89
CA ASN A 265 -17.92 2.84 -22.89
C ASN A 265 -17.56 4.26 -23.34
N LEU A 266 -16.40 4.46 -23.98
CA LEU A 266 -16.02 5.75 -24.56
C LEU A 266 -16.93 6.17 -25.72
N LEU A 267 -17.29 5.25 -26.62
CA LEU A 267 -18.24 5.51 -27.71
C LEU A 267 -19.62 5.87 -27.15
N HIS A 268 -20.09 5.13 -26.15
CA HIS A 268 -21.34 5.41 -25.46
C HIS A 268 -21.34 6.81 -24.83
N ALA A 269 -20.34 7.12 -24.01
CA ALA A 269 -20.14 8.42 -23.38
C ALA A 269 -20.03 9.56 -24.40
N ARG A 270 -19.43 9.30 -25.57
CA ARG A 270 -19.35 10.29 -26.64
C ARG A 270 -20.71 10.61 -27.25
N MET A 271 -21.57 9.61 -27.41
CA MET A 271 -22.90 9.75 -28.00
C MET A 271 -23.91 10.40 -27.04
N THR A 272 -23.81 10.09 -25.74
CA THR A 272 -24.68 10.63 -24.70
C THR A 272 -24.18 12.00 -24.19
N GLY A 273 -22.88 12.27 -24.28
CA GLY A 273 -22.24 13.46 -23.73
C GLY A 273 -21.98 13.39 -22.23
N GLU A 274 -22.41 12.32 -21.58
CA GLU A 274 -22.21 12.08 -20.15
C GLU A 274 -20.81 11.52 -19.91
N SER A 275 -20.09 12.02 -18.90
CA SER A 275 -18.84 11.46 -18.38
C SER A 275 -17.63 11.32 -19.34
N LEU A 276 -17.72 11.73 -20.61
CA LEU A 276 -16.64 11.58 -21.59
C LEU A 276 -15.30 12.15 -21.11
N GLY A 277 -15.30 13.34 -20.51
CA GLY A 277 -14.08 13.97 -20.00
C GLY A 277 -13.39 13.14 -18.90
N ALA A 278 -14.17 12.56 -17.98
CA ALA A 278 -13.65 11.73 -16.90
C ALA A 278 -13.10 10.40 -17.43
N LEU A 279 -13.86 9.72 -18.30
CA LEU A 279 -13.44 8.45 -18.90
C LEU A 279 -12.21 8.58 -19.79
N LEU A 280 -12.02 9.72 -20.45
CA LEU A 280 -10.82 9.96 -21.25
C LEU A 280 -9.54 10.14 -20.40
N GLU A 281 -9.64 10.38 -19.09
CA GLU A 281 -8.48 10.42 -18.21
C GLU A 281 -8.16 9.04 -17.61
N THR A 282 -9.18 8.23 -17.30
CA THR A 282 -8.99 6.99 -16.52
C THR A 282 -9.13 5.70 -17.34
N ASN A 283 -9.86 5.69 -18.46
CA ASN A 283 -10.32 4.48 -19.16
C ASN A 283 -9.89 4.44 -20.65
N GLN A 284 -8.62 4.73 -20.93
CA GLN A 284 -8.10 4.68 -22.30
C GLN A 284 -7.85 3.23 -22.77
N PRO A 285 -8.33 2.84 -23.97
CA PRO A 285 -8.02 1.55 -24.58
C PRO A 285 -6.58 1.52 -25.07
N VAL A 286 -5.93 0.37 -24.93
CA VAL A 286 -4.57 0.13 -25.43
C VAL A 286 -4.67 -0.48 -26.83
N PHE A 287 -4.05 0.17 -27.82
CA PHE A 287 -3.98 -0.35 -29.19
C PHE A 287 -2.69 -1.16 -29.36
N ASP A 288 -2.80 -2.49 -29.35
CA ASP A 288 -1.65 -3.38 -29.54
C ASP A 288 -1.33 -3.53 -31.03
N THR A 289 -0.13 -3.14 -31.42
CA THR A 289 0.31 -3.26 -32.82
C THR A 289 1.20 -4.48 -32.98
N VAL A 290 0.74 -5.49 -33.71
CA VAL A 290 1.58 -6.62 -34.12
C VAL A 290 2.20 -6.22 -35.45
N THR A 291 3.41 -5.66 -35.40
CA THR A 291 4.23 -5.45 -36.60
C THR A 291 5.29 -6.55 -36.63
N ALA A 292 5.41 -7.24 -37.77
CA ALA A 292 6.28 -8.41 -37.91
C ALA A 292 7.77 -8.09 -37.75
N ASP A 293 8.15 -6.82 -37.92
CA ASP A 293 9.56 -6.38 -38.01
C ASP A 293 9.98 -5.36 -36.93
N ALA A 294 9.09 -4.94 -36.03
CA ALA A 294 9.42 -3.96 -34.98
C ALA A 294 9.72 -4.63 -33.64
N ASP A 295 10.68 -4.07 -32.89
CA ASP A 295 10.94 -4.51 -31.53
C ASP A 295 9.75 -4.17 -30.59
N LYS A 296 9.69 -4.85 -29.43
CA LYS A 296 8.60 -4.68 -28.46
C LYS A 296 8.43 -3.23 -28.00
N GLN A 297 9.52 -2.47 -27.92
CA GLN A 297 9.51 -1.09 -27.47
C GLN A 297 8.88 -0.17 -28.52
N THR A 298 9.26 -0.31 -29.78
CA THR A 298 8.69 0.47 -30.89
C THR A 298 7.20 0.18 -31.05
N ALA A 299 6.79 -1.09 -30.96
CA ALA A 299 5.37 -1.47 -31.01
C ALA A 299 4.55 -0.84 -29.86
N SER A 300 5.12 -0.78 -28.65
CA SER A 300 4.50 -0.11 -27.50
C SER A 300 4.40 1.41 -27.69
N ASP A 301 5.43 2.05 -28.24
CA ASP A 301 5.45 3.50 -28.51
C ASP A 301 4.40 3.88 -29.56
N VAL A 302 4.27 3.09 -30.63
CA VAL A 302 3.23 3.26 -31.64
C VAL A 302 1.85 3.07 -31.01
N GLY A 303 1.65 2.02 -30.19
CA GLY A 303 0.40 1.78 -29.49
C GLY A 303 -0.02 2.94 -28.58
N ARG A 304 0.91 3.50 -27.80
CA ARG A 304 0.67 4.70 -26.97
C ARG A 304 0.28 5.92 -27.80
N LYS A 305 0.91 6.13 -28.95
CA LYS A 305 0.55 7.21 -29.88
C LYS A 305 -0.85 6.99 -30.46
N LEU A 306 -1.18 5.78 -30.90
CA LEU A 306 -2.52 5.44 -31.41
C LEU A 306 -3.60 5.66 -30.36
N THR A 307 -3.37 5.26 -29.09
CA THR A 307 -4.28 5.59 -27.98
C THR A 307 -4.49 7.10 -27.84
N SER A 308 -3.41 7.90 -27.94
CA SER A 308 -3.53 9.37 -27.92
C SER A 308 -4.33 9.90 -29.12
N LEU A 309 -4.07 9.38 -30.33
CA LEU A 309 -4.77 9.79 -31.55
C LEU A 309 -6.27 9.44 -31.49
N TYR A 310 -6.61 8.25 -30.95
CA TYR A 310 -7.99 7.82 -30.72
C TYR A 310 -8.74 8.74 -29.75
N ARG A 311 -8.08 9.19 -28.67
CA ARG A 311 -8.67 10.18 -27.74
C ARG A 311 -9.13 11.44 -28.47
N TYR A 312 -8.33 11.98 -29.39
CA TYR A 312 -8.71 13.17 -30.16
C TYR A 312 -9.71 12.88 -31.26
N PHE A 313 -9.66 11.69 -31.86
CA PHE A 313 -10.70 11.20 -32.76
C PHE A 313 -12.07 11.28 -32.05
N LEU A 314 -12.20 10.74 -30.83
CA LEU A 314 -13.44 10.82 -30.06
C LEU A 314 -13.84 12.26 -29.71
N LEU A 315 -12.89 13.09 -29.25
CA LEU A 315 -13.18 14.49 -28.88
C LEU A 315 -13.67 15.34 -30.06
N TRP A 316 -13.16 15.07 -31.26
CA TRP A 316 -13.44 15.87 -32.46
C TRP A 316 -14.60 15.33 -33.31
N GLN A 317 -14.98 14.07 -33.14
CA GLN A 317 -16.11 13.46 -33.82
C GLN A 317 -17.45 14.05 -33.34
N LYS A 318 -18.03 15.04 -34.02
CA LYS A 318 -19.26 15.75 -33.57
C LYS A 318 -20.58 15.29 -34.21
N GLU A 319 -20.55 14.76 -35.44
CA GLU A 319 -21.76 14.73 -36.28
C GLU A 319 -22.29 13.33 -36.59
N ASP A 320 -21.45 12.29 -36.58
CA ASP A 320 -21.84 10.96 -37.08
C ASP A 320 -22.22 9.97 -35.96
N LYS A 321 -23.35 10.22 -35.30
CA LYS A 321 -23.89 9.31 -34.26
C LYS A 321 -24.25 7.93 -34.81
N ILE A 322 -24.64 7.83 -36.08
CA ILE A 322 -25.01 6.57 -36.72
C ILE A 322 -23.78 5.67 -36.82
N GLN A 323 -22.69 6.23 -37.33
CA GLN A 323 -21.44 5.51 -37.49
C GLN A 323 -20.82 5.09 -36.15
N LEU A 324 -20.82 5.97 -35.13
CA LEU A 324 -20.37 5.60 -33.78
C LEU A 324 -21.21 4.46 -33.19
N ASN A 325 -22.52 4.45 -33.44
CA ASN A 325 -23.39 3.38 -32.98
C ASN A 325 -23.14 2.05 -33.73
N GLN A 326 -22.84 2.09 -35.02
CA GLN A 326 -22.45 0.90 -35.79
C GLN A 326 -21.15 0.29 -35.25
N GLU A 327 -20.13 1.12 -35.00
CA GLU A 327 -18.87 0.69 -34.39
C GLU A 327 -19.11 0.07 -33.02
N LYS A 328 -19.85 0.77 -32.15
CA LYS A 328 -20.21 0.27 -30.83
C LYS A 328 -20.89 -1.11 -30.89
N ASN A 329 -21.87 -1.27 -31.79
CA ASN A 329 -22.60 -2.54 -31.93
C ASN A 329 -21.69 -3.68 -32.41
N GLY A 330 -20.76 -3.40 -33.32
CA GLY A 330 -19.74 -4.38 -33.75
C GLY A 330 -18.84 -4.82 -32.61
N LEU A 331 -18.33 -3.85 -31.83
CA LEU A 331 -17.51 -4.15 -30.64
C LEU A 331 -18.31 -4.92 -29.57
N GLN A 332 -19.59 -4.58 -29.35
CA GLN A 332 -20.47 -5.30 -28.42
C GLN A 332 -20.72 -6.74 -28.86
N ALA A 333 -20.85 -7.01 -30.17
CA ALA A 333 -21.00 -8.36 -30.69
C ALA A 333 -19.74 -9.22 -30.39
N TRP A 334 -18.55 -8.65 -30.57
CA TRP A 334 -17.29 -9.32 -30.24
C TRP A 334 -17.07 -9.49 -28.74
N LEU A 335 -17.43 -8.49 -27.93
CA LEU A 335 -17.36 -8.58 -26.48
C LEU A 335 -18.26 -9.72 -25.97
N LYS A 336 -19.49 -9.79 -26.47
CA LYS A 336 -20.40 -10.91 -26.20
C LYS A 336 -19.77 -12.23 -26.62
N HIS A 337 -19.28 -12.33 -27.86
CA HIS A 337 -18.71 -13.56 -28.39
C HIS A 337 -17.61 -14.11 -27.47
N ILE A 338 -16.63 -13.28 -27.09
CA ILE A 338 -15.51 -13.69 -26.23
C ILE A 338 -15.98 -14.12 -24.84
N LEU A 339 -16.90 -13.37 -24.23
CA LEU A 339 -17.39 -13.67 -22.88
C LEU A 339 -18.29 -14.91 -22.81
N THR A 340 -18.83 -15.34 -23.94
CA THR A 340 -19.68 -16.55 -24.05
C THR A 340 -19.00 -17.67 -24.85
N LEU A 341 -17.68 -17.61 -25.05
CA LEU A 341 -16.94 -18.71 -25.69
C LEU A 341 -16.98 -19.96 -24.80
N ASP A 342 -17.26 -21.11 -25.38
CA ASP A 342 -17.28 -22.39 -24.66
C ASP A 342 -15.92 -22.66 -24.01
N GLY A 343 -15.95 -22.91 -22.70
CA GLY A 343 -14.76 -23.16 -21.88
C GLY A 343 -14.01 -21.91 -21.40
N VAL A 344 -14.43 -20.71 -21.78
CA VAL A 344 -13.90 -19.46 -21.22
C VAL A 344 -14.75 -19.04 -20.02
N THR A 345 -14.16 -18.99 -18.83
CA THR A 345 -14.80 -18.49 -17.59
C THR A 345 -14.24 -17.13 -17.22
N LEU A 346 -14.89 -16.38 -16.32
CA LEU A 346 -14.35 -15.09 -15.85
C LEU A 346 -13.09 -15.21 -14.97
N ASN A 347 -12.56 -16.42 -14.76
CA ASN A 347 -11.35 -16.63 -13.96
C ASN A 347 -10.12 -15.92 -14.52
N TRP A 348 -10.10 -15.62 -15.83
CA TRP A 348 -9.04 -14.82 -16.46
C TRP A 348 -8.90 -13.41 -15.84
N LEU A 349 -9.92 -12.91 -15.12
CA LEU A 349 -9.85 -11.65 -14.36
C LEU A 349 -8.72 -11.67 -13.32
N ILE A 350 -8.41 -12.84 -12.77
CA ILE A 350 -7.33 -13.03 -11.79
C ILE A 350 -5.99 -12.79 -12.48
N SER A 351 -5.74 -13.46 -13.60
CA SER A 351 -4.53 -13.30 -14.42
C SER A 351 -4.38 -11.86 -14.92
N TRP A 352 -5.48 -11.24 -15.36
CA TRP A 352 -5.51 -9.83 -15.77
C TRP A 352 -5.16 -8.86 -14.64
N ALA A 353 -5.69 -9.07 -13.43
CA ALA A 353 -5.35 -8.24 -12.28
C ALA A 353 -3.89 -8.43 -11.85
N ASN A 354 -3.40 -9.68 -11.85
CA ASN A 354 -2.02 -10.01 -11.50
C ASN A 354 -0.98 -9.42 -12.46
N ALA A 355 -1.35 -9.14 -13.71
CA ALA A 355 -0.46 -8.55 -14.72
C ALA A 355 -0.23 -7.03 -14.52
N ASP A 356 -0.95 -6.37 -13.62
CA ASP A 356 -0.77 -4.94 -13.36
C ASP A 356 0.37 -4.65 -12.40
N ALA A 357 1.39 -3.95 -12.92
CA ALA A 357 2.54 -3.50 -12.15
C ALA A 357 2.20 -2.51 -11.02
N ALA A 358 1.04 -1.86 -11.04
CA ALA A 358 0.59 -0.97 -9.97
C ALA A 358 0.12 -1.75 -8.72
N LEU A 359 -0.23 -3.02 -8.85
CA LEU A 359 -0.64 -3.86 -7.73
C LEU A 359 0.55 -4.65 -7.17
N THR A 360 0.56 -4.85 -5.86
CA THR A 360 1.66 -5.51 -5.15
C THR A 360 1.22 -6.85 -4.58
N ALA A 361 2.06 -7.87 -4.73
CA ALA A 361 1.87 -9.17 -4.10
C ALA A 361 2.33 -9.10 -2.64
N VAL A 362 1.69 -9.88 -1.76
CA VAL A 362 2.13 -10.03 -0.36
C VAL A 362 3.06 -11.23 -0.26
N ARG A 363 4.28 -11.02 0.23
CA ARG A 363 5.37 -11.99 0.21
C ARG A 363 5.93 -12.22 1.62
N MET A 364 6.60 -13.35 1.82
CA MET A 364 7.31 -13.64 3.08
C MET A 364 8.34 -12.56 3.43
N THR A 365 9.02 -12.00 2.43
CA THR A 365 10.02 -10.93 2.59
C THR A 365 9.46 -9.66 3.23
N ASP A 366 8.16 -9.41 3.09
CA ASP A 366 7.50 -8.23 3.66
C ASP A 366 7.43 -8.29 5.19
N PHE A 367 7.59 -9.49 5.77
CA PHE A 367 7.51 -9.73 7.21
C PHE A 367 8.86 -10.15 7.82
N TRP A 368 9.60 -11.03 7.14
CA TRP A 368 10.81 -11.65 7.70
C TRP A 368 12.10 -10.88 7.39
N GLY A 369 12.12 -10.06 6.32
CA GLY A 369 13.30 -9.28 5.93
C GLY A 369 14.55 -10.11 5.59
N GLY A 370 14.40 -11.41 5.33
CA GLY A 370 15.47 -12.36 5.00
C GLY A 370 16.02 -12.17 3.58
N GLY A 371 17.30 -12.56 3.40
CA GLY A 371 18.02 -12.44 2.12
C GLY A 371 18.01 -13.71 1.26
N LEU A 372 17.63 -14.85 1.83
CA LEU A 372 17.61 -16.12 1.11
C LEU A 372 16.27 -16.35 0.39
N PRO A 373 16.29 -16.71 -0.91
CA PRO A 373 15.07 -17.09 -1.61
C PRO A 373 14.56 -18.44 -1.09
N LEU A 374 13.27 -18.51 -0.77
CA LEU A 374 12.61 -19.80 -0.52
C LEU A 374 12.59 -20.63 -1.81
N SER A 375 12.70 -21.97 -1.69
CA SER A 375 12.66 -22.89 -2.84
C SER A 375 11.38 -22.78 -3.68
N ARG A 376 10.31 -22.22 -3.09
CA ARG A 376 9.10 -21.79 -3.79
C ARG A 376 8.75 -20.40 -3.32
N ASP A 377 8.49 -19.50 -4.25
CA ASP A 377 8.00 -18.16 -3.97
C ASP A 377 6.58 -18.24 -3.41
N VAL A 378 6.46 -18.28 -2.07
CA VAL A 378 5.16 -18.30 -1.38
C VAL A 378 4.69 -16.85 -1.28
N ALA A 379 3.67 -16.52 -2.07
CA ALA A 379 3.09 -15.20 -2.11
C ALA A 379 1.57 -15.26 -2.27
N VAL A 380 0.88 -14.26 -1.71
CA VAL A 380 -0.50 -13.96 -2.09
C VAL A 380 -0.42 -13.03 -3.30
N PHE A 381 -0.88 -13.52 -4.45
CA PHE A 381 -0.88 -12.76 -5.69
C PHE A 381 -1.76 -11.51 -5.59
N PRO A 382 -1.46 -10.43 -6.36
CA PRO A 382 -2.14 -9.16 -6.21
C PRO A 382 -3.66 -9.23 -6.38
N ALA A 383 -4.18 -10.11 -7.24
CA ALA A 383 -5.61 -10.35 -7.41
C ALA A 383 -6.30 -10.73 -6.09
N TYR A 384 -5.63 -11.43 -5.18
CA TYR A 384 -6.19 -11.85 -3.89
C TYR A 384 -5.90 -10.86 -2.75
N THR A 385 -5.83 -9.58 -3.07
CA THR A 385 -5.76 -8.47 -2.12
C THR A 385 -7.01 -7.60 -2.24
N VAL A 386 -7.29 -6.74 -1.27
CA VAL A 386 -8.41 -5.80 -1.32
C VAL A 386 -8.30 -4.89 -2.53
N ALA A 387 -7.10 -4.35 -2.82
CA ALA A 387 -6.85 -3.54 -4.00
C ALA A 387 -7.07 -4.32 -5.31
N GLY A 388 -6.63 -5.59 -5.35
CA GLY A 388 -6.87 -6.48 -6.49
C GLY A 388 -8.36 -6.78 -6.69
N LYS A 389 -9.10 -7.05 -5.61
CA LYS A 389 -10.54 -7.26 -5.64
C LYS A 389 -11.28 -6.01 -6.12
N GLU A 390 -10.96 -4.83 -5.58
CA GLU A 390 -11.56 -3.56 -6.02
C GLU A 390 -11.33 -3.33 -7.52
N LYS A 391 -10.14 -3.66 -8.01
CA LYS A 391 -9.83 -3.58 -9.44
C LYS A 391 -10.65 -4.56 -10.28
N ILE A 392 -10.77 -5.82 -9.83
CA ILE A 392 -11.58 -6.84 -10.51
C ILE A 392 -13.05 -6.43 -10.54
N ASP A 393 -13.60 -6.01 -9.41
CA ASP A 393 -15.00 -5.58 -9.27
C ASP A 393 -15.28 -4.35 -10.14
N GLY A 394 -14.37 -3.36 -10.13
CA GLY A 394 -14.47 -2.17 -10.97
C GLY A 394 -14.45 -2.51 -12.46
N PHE A 395 -13.61 -3.46 -12.87
CA PHE A 395 -13.56 -3.89 -14.26
C PHE A 395 -14.77 -4.75 -14.67
N LEU A 396 -15.30 -5.59 -13.77
CA LEU A 396 -16.58 -6.27 -13.98
C LEU A 396 -17.73 -5.27 -14.17
N ALA A 397 -17.75 -4.18 -13.39
CA ALA A 397 -18.72 -3.11 -13.59
C ALA A 397 -18.55 -2.44 -14.97
N GLU A 398 -17.30 -2.20 -15.38
CA GLU A 398 -16.98 -1.65 -16.71
C GLU A 398 -17.46 -2.55 -17.86
N ILE A 399 -17.29 -3.88 -17.74
CA ILE A 399 -17.79 -4.87 -18.70
C ILE A 399 -19.32 -4.83 -18.76
N ASN A 400 -20.00 -4.77 -17.61
CA ASN A 400 -21.46 -4.71 -17.56
C ASN A 400 -22.00 -3.44 -18.24
N SER A 401 -21.34 -2.29 -18.05
CA SER A 401 -21.71 -1.06 -18.75
C SER A 401 -21.46 -1.12 -20.27
N ALA A 402 -20.48 -1.91 -20.70
CA ALA A 402 -20.15 -2.07 -22.11
C ALA A 402 -21.11 -3.03 -22.84
N LEU A 403 -21.69 -4.01 -22.16
CA LEU A 403 -22.65 -4.93 -22.77
C LEU A 403 -23.97 -4.22 -23.13
N TYR A 404 -24.62 -4.67 -24.20
CA TYR A 404 -25.95 -4.16 -24.56
C TYR A 404 -27.04 -4.66 -23.60
N ASP A 405 -26.79 -5.81 -22.95
CA ASP A 405 -27.62 -6.40 -21.90
C ASP A 405 -26.68 -7.08 -20.89
N PRO A 406 -26.60 -6.61 -19.63
CA PRO A 406 -25.77 -7.24 -18.60
C PRO A 406 -26.12 -8.71 -18.32
N LEU A 407 -27.33 -9.17 -18.65
CA LEU A 407 -27.76 -10.55 -18.43
C LEU A 407 -27.05 -11.57 -19.34
N ILE A 408 -26.37 -11.10 -20.40
CA ILE A 408 -25.60 -11.96 -21.32
C ILE A 408 -24.57 -12.83 -20.59
N ILE A 409 -23.97 -12.29 -19.53
CA ILE A 409 -22.92 -12.97 -18.75
C ILE A 409 -23.37 -13.36 -17.34
N ALA A 410 -24.69 -13.43 -17.11
CA ALA A 410 -25.24 -13.66 -15.77
C ALA A 410 -24.78 -14.99 -15.16
N GLU A 411 -24.71 -16.05 -15.97
CA GLU A 411 -24.23 -17.37 -15.54
C GLU A 411 -22.74 -17.35 -15.19
N GLN A 412 -21.91 -16.83 -16.10
CA GLN A 412 -20.46 -16.72 -15.89
C GLN A 412 -20.13 -15.86 -14.66
N LYS A 413 -20.91 -14.80 -14.44
CA LYS A 413 -20.78 -13.94 -13.25
C LYS A 413 -21.16 -14.69 -11.98
N LEU A 414 -22.26 -15.43 -11.98
CA LEU A 414 -22.68 -16.24 -10.84
C LEU A 414 -21.62 -17.30 -10.48
N ASP A 415 -21.03 -17.95 -11.49
CA ASP A 415 -19.97 -18.93 -11.28
C ASP A 415 -18.71 -18.30 -10.70
N PHE A 416 -18.32 -17.13 -11.21
CA PHE A 416 -17.19 -16.37 -10.67
C PHE A 416 -17.44 -15.88 -9.24
N GLU A 417 -18.65 -15.39 -8.95
CA GLU A 417 -19.06 -14.97 -7.60
C GLU A 417 -19.01 -16.11 -6.58
N LYS A 418 -19.23 -17.36 -7.03
CA LYS A 418 -19.03 -18.56 -6.19
C LYS A 418 -17.56 -18.93 -6.08
N PHE A 419 -16.81 -18.92 -7.17
CA PHE A 419 -15.43 -19.39 -7.22
C PHE A 419 -14.45 -18.44 -6.52
N TYR A 420 -14.52 -17.15 -6.82
CA TYR A 420 -13.51 -16.15 -6.44
C TYR A 420 -13.33 -16.00 -4.92
N PRO A 421 -14.39 -15.95 -4.08
CA PRO A 421 -14.24 -15.93 -2.63
C PRO A 421 -13.44 -17.13 -2.09
N HIS A 422 -13.69 -18.33 -2.62
CA HIS A 422 -12.98 -19.54 -2.18
C HIS A 422 -11.50 -19.49 -2.59
N ALA A 423 -11.20 -19.05 -3.82
CA ALA A 423 -9.82 -18.89 -4.29
C ALA A 423 -9.06 -17.85 -3.46
N TYR A 424 -9.70 -16.71 -3.15
CA TYR A 424 -9.14 -15.66 -2.31
C TYR A 424 -8.80 -16.17 -0.90
N LEU A 425 -9.77 -16.81 -0.25
CA LEU A 425 -9.60 -17.35 1.10
C LEU A 425 -8.54 -18.47 1.14
N SER A 426 -8.51 -19.33 0.12
CA SER A 426 -7.48 -20.38 -0.01
C SER A 426 -6.08 -19.79 -0.14
N ALA A 427 -5.89 -18.75 -0.95
CA ALA A 427 -4.58 -18.12 -1.13
C ALA A 427 -4.01 -17.59 0.20
N TRP A 428 -4.86 -16.95 1.02
CA TRP A 428 -4.48 -16.46 2.35
C TRP A 428 -4.26 -17.58 3.36
N HIS A 429 -5.11 -18.60 3.36
CA HIS A 429 -4.95 -19.76 4.25
C HIS A 429 -3.65 -20.54 3.94
N ASP A 430 -3.34 -20.75 2.66
CA ASP A 430 -2.11 -21.42 2.23
C ASP A 430 -0.86 -20.60 2.55
N PHE A 431 -0.94 -19.26 2.45
CA PHE A 431 0.12 -18.36 2.87
C PHE A 431 0.36 -18.45 4.39
N ALA A 432 -0.72 -18.38 5.18
CA ALA A 432 -0.67 -18.52 6.64
C ALA A 432 -0.06 -19.86 7.08
N LYS A 433 -0.46 -20.96 6.45
CA LYS A 433 0.05 -22.31 6.74
C LYS A 433 1.57 -22.43 6.54
N LYS A 434 2.11 -21.77 5.51
CA LYS A 434 3.56 -21.80 5.21
C LYS A 434 4.35 -20.68 5.89
N PHE A 435 3.68 -19.75 6.56
CA PHE A 435 4.34 -18.59 7.17
C PHE A 435 5.43 -18.95 8.19
N PRO A 436 5.29 -20.00 9.03
CA PRO A 436 6.37 -20.43 9.93
C PRO A 436 7.66 -20.86 9.20
N GLU A 437 7.57 -21.27 7.92
CA GLU A 437 8.75 -21.60 7.10
C GLU A 437 9.59 -20.36 6.75
N GLY A 438 9.11 -19.15 7.06
CA GLY A 438 9.85 -17.90 6.86
C GLY A 438 11.19 -17.84 7.60
N THR A 439 11.39 -18.65 8.64
CA THR A 439 12.69 -18.83 9.31
C THR A 439 13.79 -19.34 8.37
N GLN A 440 13.44 -20.06 7.31
CA GLN A 440 14.38 -20.53 6.28
C GLN A 440 14.96 -19.39 5.43
N THR A 441 14.35 -18.20 5.46
CA THR A 441 14.89 -17.01 4.78
C THR A 441 16.01 -16.32 5.56
N LEU A 442 16.22 -16.72 6.82
CA LEU A 442 17.19 -16.12 7.72
C LEU A 442 18.57 -16.77 7.53
N GLU A 443 19.42 -16.07 6.80
CA GLU A 443 20.73 -16.58 6.34
C GLU A 443 21.71 -16.90 7.46
N ASN A 444 21.71 -16.11 8.55
CA ASN A 444 22.74 -16.19 9.58
C ASN A 444 22.21 -15.80 10.95
N LYS A 445 23.03 -16.05 11.98
CA LYS A 445 22.74 -15.72 13.38
C LYS A 445 22.31 -14.26 13.59
N ASP A 446 22.87 -13.29 12.86
CA ASP A 446 22.49 -11.88 13.00
C ASP A 446 21.09 -11.59 12.45
N ALA A 447 20.69 -12.25 11.36
CA ALA A 447 19.32 -12.19 10.85
C ALA A 447 18.33 -12.74 11.90
N TRP A 448 18.64 -13.89 12.50
CA TRP A 448 17.84 -14.47 13.59
C TRP A 448 17.74 -13.54 14.81
N LYS A 449 18.86 -12.97 15.27
CA LYS A 449 18.87 -12.01 16.38
C LYS A 449 17.99 -10.79 16.12
N ARG A 450 18.00 -10.24 14.91
CA ARG A 450 17.15 -9.09 14.54
C ARG A 450 15.66 -9.43 14.65
N VAL A 451 15.25 -10.60 14.16
CA VAL A 451 13.85 -11.03 14.24
C VAL A 451 13.46 -11.34 15.69
N VAL A 452 14.30 -12.05 16.44
CA VAL A 452 14.03 -12.34 17.87
C VAL A 452 13.92 -11.07 18.69
N ALA A 453 14.77 -10.07 18.41
CA ALA A 453 14.70 -8.76 19.07
C ALA A 453 13.46 -7.93 18.69
N SER A 454 12.77 -8.27 17.60
CA SER A 454 11.53 -7.59 17.19
C SER A 454 10.26 -8.24 17.75
N LEU A 455 10.34 -9.42 18.35
CA LEU A 455 9.18 -10.14 18.89
C LEU A 455 8.44 -9.34 19.96
N GLY A 456 7.11 -9.40 19.93
CA GLY A 456 6.25 -8.61 20.82
C GLY A 456 6.24 -7.09 20.55
N SER A 457 6.82 -6.64 19.43
CA SER A 457 6.74 -5.26 18.93
C SER A 457 5.83 -5.14 17.71
N SER A 458 5.71 -3.94 17.13
CA SER A 458 5.02 -3.74 15.85
C SER A 458 5.75 -4.38 14.65
N ARG A 459 7.02 -4.77 14.83
CA ARG A 459 7.85 -5.45 13.81
C ARG A 459 7.94 -6.96 14.04
N ASP A 460 7.09 -7.51 14.90
CA ASP A 460 6.94 -8.96 15.07
C ASP A 460 6.29 -9.54 13.78
N PRO A 461 6.94 -10.48 13.07
CA PRO A 461 6.42 -11.01 11.81
C PRO A 461 5.03 -11.62 11.92
N TYR A 462 4.76 -12.35 13.00
CA TYR A 462 3.48 -13.03 13.20
C TYR A 462 2.37 -12.02 13.50
N LEU A 463 2.62 -11.07 14.40
CA LEU A 463 1.65 -10.00 14.69
C LEU A 463 1.37 -9.14 13.46
N ALA A 464 2.39 -8.84 12.66
CA ALA A 464 2.24 -8.09 11.41
C ALA A 464 1.39 -8.87 10.39
N LEU A 465 1.55 -10.20 10.31
CA LEU A 465 0.70 -11.03 9.45
C LEU A 465 -0.76 -11.02 9.90
N PHE A 466 -1.05 -11.19 11.20
CA PHE A 466 -2.42 -11.10 11.72
C PHE A 466 -3.08 -9.77 11.35
N GLU A 467 -2.36 -8.65 11.49
CA GLU A 467 -2.87 -7.34 11.09
C GLU A 467 -3.13 -7.25 9.59
N LYS A 468 -2.19 -7.73 8.77
CA LYS A 468 -2.33 -7.73 7.31
C LYS A 468 -3.51 -8.59 6.87
N MET A 469 -3.68 -9.78 7.42
CA MET A 469 -4.82 -10.66 7.16
C MET A 469 -6.15 -10.01 7.57
N ALA A 470 -6.20 -9.34 8.72
CA ALA A 470 -7.40 -8.62 9.16
C ALA A 470 -7.79 -7.46 8.22
N VAL A 471 -6.83 -6.84 7.53
CA VAL A 471 -7.10 -5.83 6.50
C VAL A 471 -7.59 -6.49 5.22
N GLU A 472 -6.86 -7.49 4.75
CA GLU A 472 -7.05 -8.08 3.43
C GLU A 472 -8.27 -9.01 3.36
N LEU A 473 -8.75 -9.52 4.49
CA LEU A 473 -9.94 -10.38 4.57
C LEU A 473 -11.23 -9.62 4.88
N LYS A 474 -11.17 -8.28 4.96
CA LYS A 474 -12.33 -7.41 5.21
C LYS A 474 -13.52 -7.68 4.29
N PRO A 475 -13.36 -7.93 2.97
CA PRO A 475 -14.50 -8.21 2.08
C PRO A 475 -15.35 -9.41 2.50
N PHE A 476 -14.84 -10.27 3.37
CA PHE A 476 -15.51 -11.50 3.82
C PHE A 476 -15.98 -11.42 5.27
N GLU A 477 -15.80 -10.29 5.96
CA GLU A 477 -16.15 -10.11 7.38
C GLU A 477 -17.67 -10.21 7.65
N THR A 478 -18.48 -9.57 6.80
CA THR A 478 -19.95 -9.56 6.93
C THR A 478 -20.63 -10.51 5.94
N SER A 479 -19.84 -11.22 5.15
CA SER A 479 -20.36 -12.21 4.20
C SER A 479 -20.87 -13.43 4.97
N GLY A 480 -21.99 -14.03 4.55
CA GLY A 480 -22.49 -15.29 5.11
C GLY A 480 -21.58 -16.51 4.89
N ILE A 481 -20.33 -16.30 4.46
CA ILE A 481 -19.34 -17.28 4.04
C ILE A 481 -18.10 -17.24 4.95
N MET A 482 -18.09 -16.48 6.06
CA MET A 482 -16.91 -16.37 6.94
C MET A 482 -16.46 -17.76 7.47
N PRO A 483 -15.27 -18.26 7.06
CA PRO A 483 -14.72 -19.49 7.63
C PRO A 483 -14.27 -19.31 9.08
N ASN A 484 -14.28 -20.40 9.86
CA ASN A 484 -13.85 -20.37 11.26
C ASN A 484 -12.43 -19.82 11.45
N TRP A 485 -11.50 -20.10 10.54
CA TRP A 485 -10.14 -19.57 10.64
C TRP A 485 -10.07 -18.04 10.47
N VAL A 486 -10.95 -17.46 9.64
CA VAL A 486 -11.04 -16.00 9.47
C VAL A 486 -11.57 -15.36 10.75
N ARG A 487 -12.54 -16.01 11.41
CA ARG A 487 -13.04 -15.57 12.72
C ARG A 487 -11.91 -15.48 13.76
N VAL A 488 -11.01 -16.46 13.79
CA VAL A 488 -9.82 -16.44 14.69
C VAL A 488 -8.98 -15.18 14.48
N ILE A 489 -8.77 -14.74 13.23
CA ILE A 489 -8.01 -13.50 12.93
C ILE A 489 -8.67 -12.27 13.57
N TYR A 490 -9.99 -12.14 13.43
CA TYR A 490 -10.72 -10.99 13.98
C TYR A 490 -10.84 -11.05 15.51
N ASP A 491 -11.09 -12.23 16.08
CA ASP A 491 -11.15 -12.42 17.54
C ASP A 491 -9.78 -12.14 18.18
N PHE A 492 -8.68 -12.58 17.54
CA PHE A 492 -7.32 -12.21 17.96
C PHE A 492 -7.09 -10.70 17.91
N LYS A 493 -7.52 -10.02 16.83
CA LYS A 493 -7.40 -8.56 16.70
C LYS A 493 -8.17 -7.82 17.80
N LYS A 494 -9.38 -8.29 18.16
CA LYS A 494 -10.16 -7.76 19.28
C LYS A 494 -9.40 -7.87 20.60
N ILE A 495 -8.92 -9.06 20.93
CA ILE A 495 -8.16 -9.32 22.17
C ILE A 495 -6.92 -8.43 22.24
N LYS A 496 -6.17 -8.31 21.14
CA LYS A 496 -4.99 -7.43 21.06
C LYS A 496 -5.35 -5.97 21.33
N LEU A 497 -6.42 -5.45 20.72
CA LEU A 497 -6.85 -4.06 20.95
C LEU A 497 -7.27 -3.82 22.41
N GLN A 498 -8.00 -4.77 23.01
CA GLN A 498 -8.39 -4.71 24.41
C GLN A 498 -7.19 -4.77 25.36
N ALA A 499 -6.19 -5.60 25.06
CA ALA A 499 -4.94 -5.69 25.81
C ALA A 499 -4.15 -4.37 25.78
N VAL A 500 -4.00 -3.77 24.60
CA VAL A 500 -3.36 -2.46 24.43
C VAL A 500 -4.13 -1.38 25.20
N ALA A 501 -5.47 -1.38 25.13
CA ALA A 501 -6.30 -0.44 25.88
C ALA A 501 -6.06 -0.58 27.39
N ALA A 502 -6.06 -1.81 27.91
CA ALA A 502 -5.80 -2.11 29.31
C ALA A 502 -4.39 -1.66 29.77
N ASP A 503 -3.36 -1.79 28.93
CA ASP A 503 -2.00 -1.32 29.23
C ASP A 503 -1.90 0.20 29.33
N THR A 504 -2.57 0.93 28.44
CA THR A 504 -2.59 2.41 28.48
C THR A 504 -3.30 2.98 29.71
N LEU A 505 -4.14 2.22 30.40
CA LEU A 505 -5.00 2.70 31.49
C LEU A 505 -4.48 2.36 32.89
N GLY A 506 -3.46 1.50 33.00
CA GLY A 506 -2.99 0.96 34.28
C GLY A 506 -3.96 -0.11 34.81
N ALA A 507 -3.43 -1.27 35.19
CA ALA A 507 -4.14 -2.53 35.41
C ALA A 507 -5.14 -2.59 36.61
N GLN A 508 -5.69 -1.47 37.07
CA GLN A 508 -6.64 -1.46 38.19
C GLN A 508 -7.77 -0.45 37.97
N LYS A 509 -8.89 -0.94 37.41
CA LYS A 509 -10.26 -0.69 37.93
C LYS A 509 -11.30 -1.30 36.99
N ASN A 510 -11.97 -2.35 37.47
CA ASN A 510 -13.26 -2.79 36.92
C ASN A 510 -14.21 -1.58 36.91
N GLY A 511 -14.69 -1.19 35.72
CA GLY A 511 -15.67 -0.11 35.53
C GLY A 511 -15.23 1.12 34.72
N LEU A 512 -14.10 1.09 34.01
CA LEU A 512 -13.57 2.25 33.26
C LEU A 512 -13.36 2.04 31.74
N LEU A 513 -13.80 0.91 31.17
CA LEU A 513 -13.76 0.66 29.72
C LEU A 513 -14.55 1.73 28.92
N GLU A 514 -15.61 2.30 29.51
CA GLU A 514 -16.52 3.23 28.84
C GLU A 514 -15.93 4.65 28.63
N LYS A 515 -15.13 5.17 29.56
CA LYS A 515 -14.53 6.53 29.49
C LYS A 515 -13.17 6.58 28.79
N ALA A 516 -12.48 5.44 28.70
CA ALA A 516 -11.18 5.31 28.06
C ALA A 516 -11.26 5.17 26.52
N SER A 517 -12.43 4.80 26.01
CA SER A 517 -12.74 4.61 24.60
C SER A 517 -12.18 5.75 23.74
N LYS A 518 -12.41 7.02 24.08
CA LYS A 518 -12.04 8.15 23.20
C LYS A 518 -10.55 8.35 22.89
N LYS A 519 -9.63 8.02 23.80
CA LYS A 519 -8.18 8.25 23.59
C LYS A 519 -7.49 7.08 22.88
N VAL A 520 -7.95 5.86 23.16
CA VAL A 520 -7.50 4.66 22.45
C VAL A 520 -8.12 4.65 21.06
N VAL A 521 -9.44 4.88 20.93
CA VAL A 521 -10.13 5.00 19.63
C VAL A 521 -9.47 6.06 18.76
N SER A 522 -9.15 7.26 19.27
CA SER A 522 -8.47 8.28 18.45
C SER A 522 -7.03 7.92 18.03
N THR A 523 -6.36 7.03 18.77
CA THR A 523 -5.05 6.48 18.38
C THR A 523 -5.19 5.43 17.27
N PHE A 524 -6.36 4.78 17.21
CA PHE A 524 -6.72 3.76 16.23
C PHE A 524 -7.68 4.24 15.13
N ASP A 525 -8.04 5.53 15.07
CA ASP A 525 -8.89 6.13 14.02
C ASP A 525 -8.34 5.84 12.61
N ASN A 526 -7.01 5.82 12.46
CA ASN A 526 -6.36 5.48 11.20
C ASN A 526 -6.47 3.99 10.86
N VAL A 527 -6.54 3.11 11.87
CA VAL A 527 -6.78 1.68 11.70
C VAL A 527 -8.24 1.43 11.36
N GLU A 528 -9.19 2.14 11.99
CA GLU A 528 -10.60 2.09 11.61
C GLU A 528 -10.82 2.56 10.16
N LYS A 529 -10.15 3.64 9.73
CA LYS A 529 -10.17 4.08 8.33
C LYS A 529 -9.56 3.06 7.37
N ALA A 530 -8.46 2.40 7.75
CA ALA A 530 -7.78 1.42 6.91
C ALA A 530 -8.50 0.07 6.84
N THR A 531 -9.10 -0.38 7.95
CA THR A 531 -9.65 -1.74 8.08
C THR A 531 -11.17 -1.76 8.22
N GLY A 532 -11.86 -0.62 8.35
CA GLY A 532 -13.31 -0.52 8.63
C GLY A 532 -13.76 -1.19 9.92
N PHE A 533 -12.81 -1.57 10.76
CA PHE A 533 -13.03 -2.30 11.99
C PHE A 533 -13.07 -1.28 13.12
N SER A 534 -14.22 -1.14 13.78
CA SER A 534 -14.42 -0.19 14.86
C SER A 534 -13.64 -0.63 16.09
N ALA A 535 -12.58 0.11 16.42
CA ALA A 535 -11.84 -0.09 17.66
C ALA A 535 -12.75 0.13 18.87
N LYS A 536 -13.77 0.97 18.72
CA LYS A 536 -14.79 1.23 19.74
C LYS A 536 -15.66 -0.01 19.99
N ASP A 537 -16.20 -0.62 18.93
CA ASP A 537 -17.12 -1.76 19.05
C ASP A 537 -16.37 -2.99 19.61
N ALA A 538 -15.11 -3.18 19.20
CA ALA A 538 -14.25 -4.24 19.73
C ALA A 538 -13.90 -4.08 21.22
N ILE A 539 -13.85 -2.84 21.73
CA ILE A 539 -13.62 -2.56 23.16
C ILE A 539 -14.93 -2.71 23.96
N GLU A 540 -16.08 -2.51 23.34
CA GLU A 540 -17.41 -2.63 23.95
C GLU A 540 -17.91 -4.08 24.02
N GLU A 541 -17.42 -4.99 23.17
CA GLU A 541 -17.76 -6.42 23.17
C GLU A 541 -17.03 -7.20 24.29
N GLU A 542 -17.77 -7.96 25.11
CA GLU A 542 -17.20 -8.70 26.25
C GLU A 542 -16.43 -9.96 25.81
N ASN A 543 -15.10 -9.86 25.73
CA ASN A 543 -14.23 -11.04 25.78
C ASN A 543 -13.88 -11.36 27.24
N PRO A 544 -13.67 -12.65 27.58
CA PRO A 544 -13.18 -13.04 28.89
C PRO A 544 -11.87 -12.32 29.21
N MET A 545 -11.79 -11.65 30.35
CA MET A 545 -10.56 -11.00 30.84
C MET A 545 -9.37 -11.97 30.91
N SER A 546 -9.61 -13.28 31.04
CA SER A 546 -8.57 -14.31 30.97
C SER A 546 -7.86 -14.37 29.62
N ALA A 547 -8.56 -14.14 28.50
CA ALA A 547 -7.94 -14.14 27.17
C ALA A 547 -7.13 -12.87 26.92
N VAL A 548 -7.65 -11.71 27.36
CA VAL A 548 -6.95 -10.43 27.33
C VAL A 548 -5.67 -10.48 28.18
N ASN A 549 -5.77 -10.99 29.40
CA ASN A 549 -4.61 -11.19 30.27
C ASN A 549 -3.65 -12.24 29.69
N GLY A 550 -4.17 -13.34 29.14
CA GLY A 550 -3.35 -14.35 28.46
C GLY A 550 -2.50 -13.76 27.33
N PHE A 551 -3.07 -12.89 26.48
CA PHE A 551 -2.28 -12.21 25.45
C PHE A 551 -1.23 -11.25 26.03
N ARG A 552 -1.58 -10.48 27.08
CA ARG A 552 -0.64 -9.57 27.76
C ARG A 552 0.53 -10.34 28.38
N ASP A 553 0.23 -11.42 29.10
CA ASP A 553 1.22 -12.27 29.74
C ASP A 553 2.11 -12.95 28.70
N TYR A 554 1.53 -13.41 27.59
CA TYR A 554 2.27 -13.96 26.46
C TYR A 554 3.27 -12.93 25.90
N GLN A 555 2.83 -11.71 25.60
CA GLN A 555 3.72 -10.67 25.08
C GLN A 555 4.79 -10.23 26.09
N SER A 556 4.43 -10.11 27.37
CA SER A 556 5.38 -9.75 28.43
C SER A 556 6.46 -10.81 28.57
N ALA A 557 6.05 -12.07 28.63
CA ALA A 557 6.96 -13.20 28.77
C ALA A 557 7.92 -13.33 27.57
N ILE A 558 7.42 -13.12 26.34
CA ILE A 558 8.28 -13.04 25.14
C ILE A 558 9.31 -11.91 25.27
N LYS A 559 8.90 -10.72 25.72
CA LYS A 559 9.80 -9.56 25.90
C LYS A 559 10.89 -9.83 26.94
N GLU A 560 10.58 -10.52 28.02
CA GLU A 560 11.55 -10.89 29.05
C GLU A 560 12.61 -11.90 28.55
N MET A 561 12.30 -12.65 27.48
CA MET A 561 13.26 -13.57 26.85
C MET A 561 14.16 -12.91 25.80
N ILE A 562 13.84 -11.71 25.31
CA ILE A 562 14.61 -10.98 24.28
C ILE A 562 16.11 -10.84 24.60
N PRO A 563 16.55 -10.61 25.87
CA PRO A 563 17.99 -10.52 26.19
C PRO A 563 18.81 -11.74 25.76
N SER A 564 18.18 -12.90 25.52
CA SER A 564 18.83 -14.10 24.96
C SER A 564 19.48 -13.84 23.60
N SER A 565 18.95 -12.90 22.81
CA SER A 565 19.55 -12.46 21.53
C SER A 565 20.91 -11.79 21.68
N THR A 566 21.24 -11.32 22.88
CA THR A 566 22.50 -10.62 23.19
C THR A 566 23.43 -11.41 24.10
N SER A 567 22.90 -12.35 24.89
CA SER A 567 23.67 -13.16 25.85
C SER A 567 23.37 -14.65 25.68
N ILE A 568 24.36 -15.37 25.17
CA ILE A 568 24.32 -16.83 24.99
C ILE A 568 24.15 -17.57 26.33
N ARG A 569 24.77 -17.05 27.40
CA ARG A 569 24.62 -17.59 28.75
C ARG A 569 23.19 -17.45 29.26
N PHE A 570 22.56 -16.31 29.00
CA PHE A 570 21.16 -16.11 29.38
C PHE A 570 20.23 -17.03 28.58
N ALA A 571 20.52 -17.26 27.28
CA ALA A 571 19.80 -18.27 26.49
C ALA A 571 19.91 -19.67 27.11
N TYR A 572 21.12 -20.07 27.52
CA TYR A 572 21.34 -21.32 28.25
C TYR A 572 20.53 -21.39 29.56
N GLU A 573 20.56 -20.35 30.39
CA GLU A 573 19.80 -20.29 31.65
C GLU A 573 18.28 -20.41 31.42
N LEU A 574 17.77 -19.77 30.37
CA LEU A 574 16.38 -19.93 29.94
C LEU A 574 16.10 -21.38 29.53
N ALA A 575 16.93 -21.99 28.68
CA ALA A 575 16.78 -23.37 28.23
C ALA A 575 16.78 -24.37 29.41
N VAL A 576 17.68 -24.19 30.39
CA VAL A 576 17.72 -24.99 31.62
C VAL A 576 16.42 -24.88 32.40
N SER A 577 15.83 -23.68 32.46
CA SER A 577 14.55 -23.47 33.15
C SER A 577 13.38 -24.21 32.47
N MET A 578 13.45 -24.42 31.15
CA MET A 578 12.42 -25.18 30.39
C MET A 578 12.43 -26.67 30.74
N GLY A 579 13.60 -27.23 31.03
CA GLY A 579 13.77 -28.64 31.38
C GLY A 579 13.36 -28.99 32.82
N ARG A 580 12.91 -28.01 33.62
CA ARG A 580 12.39 -28.23 34.98
C ARG A 580 10.93 -28.65 34.92
N ASN A 581 10.50 -29.56 35.79
CA ASN A 581 9.10 -29.98 35.84
C ASN A 581 8.19 -28.80 36.26
N PRO A 582 7.21 -28.38 35.44
CA PRO A 582 6.28 -27.29 35.75
C PRO A 582 5.57 -27.45 37.10
N GLU A 583 5.23 -28.69 37.47
CA GLU A 583 4.49 -28.99 38.71
C GLU A 583 5.33 -28.74 39.99
N THR A 584 6.65 -28.59 39.84
CA THR A 584 7.59 -28.40 40.95
C THR A 584 8.07 -26.95 41.11
N ALA A 585 7.66 -26.05 40.22
CA ALA A 585 8.04 -24.63 40.27
C ALA A 585 7.14 -23.85 41.23
N ALA A 586 7.74 -22.99 42.08
CA ALA A 586 7.00 -22.09 42.94
C ALA A 586 6.36 -20.95 42.11
N PRO A 587 5.11 -20.51 42.41
CA PRO A 587 4.37 -19.51 41.62
C PRO A 587 5.12 -18.18 41.39
N ASP A 588 5.88 -17.71 42.39
CA ASP A 588 6.54 -16.40 42.35
C ASP A 588 7.91 -16.41 41.64
N ASN A 589 8.35 -17.56 41.12
CA ASN A 589 9.68 -17.73 40.50
C ASN A 589 9.59 -18.47 39.16
N GLU A 590 8.43 -18.35 38.49
CA GLU A 590 8.13 -19.04 37.25
C GLU A 590 8.91 -18.40 36.07
N SER A 591 9.64 -19.24 35.34
CA SER A 591 10.43 -18.82 34.18
C SER A 591 9.54 -18.12 33.14
N PRO A 592 10.02 -17.05 32.48
CA PRO A 592 9.29 -16.43 31.38
C PRO A 592 8.96 -17.42 30.25
N VAL A 593 9.74 -18.49 30.07
CA VAL A 593 9.41 -19.52 29.08
C VAL A 593 8.11 -20.23 29.45
N LEU A 594 7.98 -20.68 30.71
CA LEU A 594 6.81 -21.43 31.15
C LEU A 594 5.56 -20.56 31.15
N ARG A 595 5.68 -19.29 31.60
CA ARG A 595 4.60 -18.30 31.49
C ARG A 595 4.17 -18.09 30.03
N ALA A 596 5.13 -17.92 29.11
CA ALA A 596 4.79 -17.78 27.69
C ALA A 596 4.07 -19.02 27.14
N TRP A 597 4.53 -20.22 27.51
CA TRP A 597 3.92 -21.48 27.07
C TRP A 597 2.49 -21.66 27.61
N GLN A 598 2.24 -21.35 28.88
CA GLN A 598 0.91 -21.39 29.47
C GLN A 598 -0.02 -20.32 28.88
N ALA A 599 0.47 -19.08 28.75
CA ALA A 599 -0.27 -17.97 28.18
C ALA A 599 -0.66 -18.22 26.71
N LYS A 600 0.25 -18.82 25.93
CA LYS A 600 0.00 -19.33 24.57
C LYS A 600 -1.16 -20.34 24.58
N ALA A 601 -1.10 -21.35 25.45
CA ALA A 601 -2.14 -22.37 25.55
C ALA A 601 -3.51 -21.78 25.96
N LEU A 602 -3.54 -20.80 26.87
CA LEU A 602 -4.76 -20.09 27.24
C LEU A 602 -5.36 -19.33 26.07
N LEU A 603 -4.53 -18.63 25.29
CA LEU A 603 -4.95 -17.87 24.12
C LEU A 603 -5.46 -18.81 23.01
N GLU A 604 -4.73 -19.89 22.72
CA GLU A 604 -5.15 -20.93 21.78
C GLU A 604 -6.50 -21.53 22.17
N ASN A 605 -6.68 -21.96 23.43
CA ASN A 605 -7.91 -22.60 23.88
C ASN A 605 -9.13 -21.66 23.87
N HIS A 606 -8.90 -20.35 23.96
CA HIS A 606 -9.97 -19.36 23.85
C HIS A 606 -10.37 -19.10 22.39
N LEU A 607 -9.39 -19.00 21.50
CA LEU A 607 -9.60 -18.68 20.09
C LEU A 607 -9.99 -19.90 19.23
N ILE A 608 -9.52 -21.08 19.62
CA ILE A 608 -9.63 -22.31 18.84
C ILE A 608 -10.27 -23.38 19.71
N ASP A 609 -11.47 -23.81 19.32
CA ASP A 609 -12.15 -24.95 19.93
C ASP A 609 -11.24 -26.20 19.82
N PRO A 610 -10.99 -26.94 20.93
CA PRO A 610 -10.25 -28.19 20.91
C PRO A 610 -10.72 -29.18 19.83
N GLY A 611 -12.02 -29.24 19.52
CA GLY A 611 -12.58 -30.09 18.47
C GLY A 611 -12.19 -29.68 17.04
N MET A 612 -11.74 -28.43 16.85
CA MET A 612 -11.35 -27.86 15.55
C MET A 612 -9.84 -27.69 15.39
N LYS A 613 -9.02 -28.05 16.38
CA LYS A 613 -7.57 -27.77 16.39
C LYS A 613 -6.83 -28.28 15.15
N LEU A 614 -7.20 -29.46 14.63
CA LEU A 614 -6.58 -30.00 13.41
C LEU A 614 -6.92 -29.16 12.16
N GLN A 615 -8.18 -28.74 12.03
CA GLN A 615 -8.66 -27.93 10.90
C GLN A 615 -8.11 -26.50 10.96
N LEU A 616 -7.87 -25.98 12.16
CA LEU A 616 -7.35 -24.64 12.43
C LEU A 616 -5.85 -24.64 12.77
N SER A 617 -5.12 -25.69 12.36
CA SER A 617 -3.69 -25.85 12.66
C SER A 617 -2.86 -24.65 12.18
N ALA A 618 -3.13 -24.13 10.99
CA ALA A 618 -2.45 -22.92 10.51
C ALA A 618 -2.62 -21.71 11.45
N MET A 619 -3.79 -21.54 12.06
CA MET A 619 -4.02 -20.45 13.02
C MET A 619 -3.32 -20.73 14.35
N ALA A 620 -3.35 -21.98 14.81
CA ALA A 620 -2.63 -22.38 16.02
C ALA A 620 -1.12 -22.17 15.86
N ASP A 621 -0.55 -22.54 14.72
CA ASP A 621 0.87 -22.36 14.40
C ASP A 621 1.25 -20.87 14.35
N LEU A 622 0.38 -20.01 13.80
CA LEU A 622 0.60 -18.55 13.81
C LEU A 622 0.54 -17.95 15.22
N LEU A 623 -0.40 -18.39 16.06
CA LEU A 623 -0.50 -17.94 17.46
C LEU A 623 0.73 -18.37 18.27
N ALA A 624 1.20 -19.60 18.04
CA ALA A 624 2.38 -20.16 18.69
C ALA A 624 3.71 -19.62 18.13
N GLY A 625 3.68 -19.06 16.93
CA GLY A 625 4.85 -18.64 16.15
C GLY A 625 5.92 -17.86 16.92
N PRO A 626 5.59 -16.76 17.63
CA PRO A 626 6.57 -16.00 18.40
C PRO A 626 7.32 -16.84 19.45
N PHE A 627 6.60 -17.72 20.16
CA PHE A 627 7.19 -18.63 21.13
C PHE A 627 8.03 -19.70 20.45
N GLU A 628 7.54 -20.34 19.39
CA GLU A 628 8.27 -21.40 18.71
C GLU A 628 9.58 -20.88 18.09
N LEU A 629 9.57 -19.66 17.56
CA LEU A 629 10.75 -18.97 17.03
C LEU A 629 11.76 -18.67 18.14
N MET A 630 11.30 -18.09 19.25
CA MET A 630 12.15 -17.80 20.41
C MET A 630 12.75 -19.09 20.99
N HIS A 631 11.95 -20.15 21.11
CA HIS A 631 12.37 -21.45 21.61
C HIS A 631 13.47 -22.07 20.74
N GLU A 632 13.30 -22.03 19.41
CA GLU A 632 14.32 -22.53 18.48
C GLU A 632 15.61 -21.72 18.57
N PHE A 633 15.52 -20.39 18.62
CA PHE A 633 16.67 -19.52 18.80
C PHE A 633 17.42 -19.83 20.10
N ILE A 634 16.70 -19.97 21.22
CA ILE A 634 17.28 -20.31 22.52
C ILE A 634 18.01 -21.67 22.45
N PHE A 635 17.42 -22.67 21.79
CA PHE A 635 18.05 -23.99 21.65
C PHE A 635 19.32 -23.95 20.81
N ARG A 636 19.32 -23.19 19.71
CA ARG A 636 20.51 -22.95 18.89
C ARG A 636 21.61 -22.24 19.68
N GLU A 637 21.29 -21.17 20.41
CA GLU A 637 22.28 -20.52 21.29
C GLU A 637 22.78 -21.45 22.41
N THR A 638 21.90 -22.27 22.98
CA THR A 638 22.26 -23.24 24.03
C THR A 638 23.18 -24.33 23.48
N ALA A 639 22.94 -24.82 22.27
CA ALA A 639 23.82 -25.76 21.59
C ALA A 639 25.23 -25.17 21.42
N CYS A 640 25.36 -23.91 20.96
CA CYS A 640 26.65 -23.24 20.86
C CYS A 640 27.34 -23.10 22.23
N TYR A 641 26.58 -22.79 23.28
CA TYR A 641 27.12 -22.66 24.63
C TYR A 641 27.68 -23.98 25.15
N LEU A 642 26.92 -25.06 24.97
CA LEU A 642 27.32 -26.41 25.36
C LEU A 642 28.55 -26.88 24.55
N GLN A 643 28.59 -26.62 23.25
CA GLN A 643 29.75 -26.89 22.40
C GLN A 643 31.00 -26.16 22.91
N SER A 644 30.89 -24.86 23.24
CA SER A 644 32.01 -24.09 23.78
C SER A 644 32.51 -24.61 25.13
N LEU A 645 31.59 -25.03 26.01
CA LEU A 645 31.94 -25.68 27.28
C LEU A 645 32.63 -27.03 27.05
N TRP A 646 32.16 -27.83 26.09
CA TRP A 646 32.79 -29.10 25.75
C TRP A 646 34.22 -28.91 25.24
N GLU A 647 34.44 -27.96 24.34
CA GLU A 647 35.76 -27.63 23.83
C GLU A 647 36.71 -27.18 24.95
N SER A 648 36.27 -26.24 25.76
CA SER A 648 37.10 -25.60 26.79
C SER A 648 37.35 -26.48 28.02
N GLU A 649 36.40 -27.33 28.41
CA GLU A 649 36.51 -28.16 29.62
C GLU A 649 36.92 -29.61 29.32
N VAL A 650 36.48 -30.20 28.21
CA VAL A 650 36.65 -31.63 27.93
C VAL A 650 37.75 -31.86 26.90
N LEU A 651 37.68 -31.23 25.71
CA LEU A 651 38.69 -31.41 24.67
C LEU A 651 40.06 -30.85 25.10
N MET A 652 40.08 -29.69 25.76
CA MET A 652 41.33 -29.14 26.30
C MET A 652 41.94 -30.02 27.39
N ALA A 653 41.12 -30.63 28.25
CA ALA A 653 41.61 -31.56 29.26
C ALA A 653 42.21 -32.82 28.63
N ALA A 654 41.59 -33.35 27.58
CA ALA A 654 42.11 -34.49 26.83
C ALA A 654 43.44 -34.18 26.13
N ARG A 655 43.56 -32.99 25.50
CA ARG A 655 44.78 -32.56 24.80
C ARG A 655 45.96 -32.30 25.73
N ASN A 656 45.70 -31.80 26.94
CA ASN A 656 46.72 -31.48 27.93
C ASN A 656 47.10 -32.68 28.84
N ALA A 657 46.51 -33.87 28.60
CA ALA A 657 46.79 -35.05 29.38
C ALA A 657 48.26 -35.53 29.20
N PRO A 658 48.98 -35.84 30.29
CA PRO A 658 50.28 -36.50 30.23
C PRO A 658 50.23 -37.79 29.41
N ALA A 659 51.31 -38.13 28.70
CA ALA A 659 51.35 -39.29 27.79
C ALA A 659 51.21 -40.65 28.50
N ASP A 660 51.46 -40.68 29.81
CA ASP A 660 51.35 -41.83 30.70
C ASP A 660 49.99 -41.91 31.43
N GLN A 661 49.15 -40.88 31.32
CA GLN A 661 47.82 -40.86 31.93
C GLN A 661 46.78 -41.45 30.97
N ASP A 662 45.92 -42.33 31.49
CA ASP A 662 44.83 -42.88 30.70
C ASP A 662 43.73 -41.84 30.45
N GLN A 663 43.47 -41.54 29.17
CA GLN A 663 42.48 -40.56 28.75
C GLN A 663 41.04 -40.98 29.06
N THR A 664 40.71 -42.28 28.99
CA THR A 664 39.34 -42.74 29.27
C THR A 664 39.01 -42.55 30.75
N LEU A 665 39.94 -42.87 31.65
CA LEU A 665 39.79 -42.62 33.08
C LEU A 665 39.72 -41.11 33.39
N LEU A 666 40.56 -40.29 32.75
CA LEU A 666 40.56 -38.84 32.92
C LEU A 666 39.22 -38.19 32.52
N LEU A 667 38.52 -38.74 31.53
CA LEU A 667 37.30 -38.15 30.99
C LEU A 667 36.02 -38.76 31.57
N MET A 668 36.00 -40.08 31.79
CA MET A 668 34.82 -40.85 32.19
C MET A 668 34.87 -41.39 33.63
N GLY A 669 35.99 -41.24 34.34
CA GLY A 669 36.08 -41.60 35.75
C GLY A 669 35.12 -40.80 36.65
N GLU A 670 35.07 -41.10 37.94
CA GLU A 670 34.17 -40.42 38.89
C GLU A 670 34.34 -38.89 38.93
N GLN A 671 35.56 -38.41 38.72
CA GLN A 671 35.88 -36.97 38.64
C GLN A 671 36.18 -36.53 37.20
N GLY A 672 35.79 -37.33 36.20
CA GLY A 672 36.17 -37.13 34.81
C GLY A 672 35.49 -35.92 34.18
N PHE A 673 36.21 -35.21 33.32
CA PHE A 673 35.73 -33.97 32.70
C PHE A 673 34.47 -34.18 31.84
N ALA A 674 34.45 -35.22 30.99
CA ALA A 674 33.29 -35.54 30.16
C ALA A 674 32.09 -35.96 31.00
N ARG A 675 32.30 -36.74 32.06
CA ARG A 675 31.24 -37.14 32.99
C ARG A 675 30.61 -35.93 33.68
N ARG A 676 31.43 -35.01 34.21
CA ARG A 676 30.96 -33.75 34.83
C ARG A 676 30.16 -32.89 33.86
N PHE A 677 30.55 -32.85 32.59
CA PHE A 677 29.79 -32.15 31.56
C PHE A 677 28.40 -32.79 31.32
N ILE A 678 28.36 -34.12 31.17
CA ILE A 678 27.13 -34.89 30.94
C ILE A 678 26.17 -34.77 32.14
N GLU A 679 26.69 -34.90 33.35
CA GLU A 679 25.91 -34.88 34.60
C GLU A 679 25.60 -33.45 35.10
N GLY A 680 26.33 -32.44 34.60
CA GLY A 680 26.15 -31.03 34.93
C GLY A 680 25.45 -30.27 33.78
N PRO A 681 26.19 -29.51 32.95
CA PRO A 681 25.61 -28.58 31.99
C PRO A 681 24.67 -29.22 30.94
N ALA A 682 24.92 -30.46 30.50
CA ALA A 682 24.08 -31.13 29.51
C ALA A 682 22.85 -31.86 30.12
N ARG A 683 22.87 -32.13 31.42
CA ARG A 683 21.86 -32.95 32.13
C ARG A 683 20.41 -32.53 31.94
N PRO A 684 20.05 -31.23 31.88
CA PRO A 684 18.68 -30.81 31.62
C PRO A 684 18.14 -31.29 30.28
N PHE A 685 19.02 -31.44 29.28
CA PHE A 685 18.67 -31.69 27.88
C PHE A 685 18.83 -33.15 27.44
N ILE A 686 19.46 -33.99 28.26
CA ILE A 686 19.63 -35.42 27.98
C ILE A 686 18.96 -36.31 29.04
N GLY A 687 18.34 -37.38 28.57
CA GLY A 687 17.74 -38.46 29.35
C GLY A 687 18.62 -39.69 29.32
N GLN A 688 18.33 -40.63 30.21
CA GLN A 688 18.95 -41.95 30.22
C GLN A 688 17.84 -43.01 30.27
N SER A 689 17.84 -43.94 29.31
CA SER A 689 16.88 -45.04 29.26
C SER A 689 17.24 -46.14 30.28
N LEU A 690 16.31 -47.07 30.52
CA LEU A 690 16.49 -48.17 31.48
C LEU A 690 17.66 -49.10 31.14
N ASP A 691 18.00 -49.21 29.86
CA ASP A 691 19.17 -49.96 29.36
C ASP A 691 20.48 -49.16 29.44
N GLY A 692 20.44 -47.92 29.96
CA GLY A 692 21.60 -47.07 30.20
C GLY A 692 21.99 -46.14 29.04
N ARG A 693 21.27 -46.16 27.91
CA ARG A 693 21.55 -45.29 26.75
C ARG A 693 21.15 -43.85 27.01
N TYR A 694 21.99 -42.91 26.59
CA TYR A 694 21.64 -41.49 26.59
C TYR A 694 20.85 -41.11 25.33
N TYR A 695 19.87 -40.24 25.50
CA TYR A 695 19.06 -39.70 24.42
C TYR A 695 18.72 -38.24 24.69
N THR A 696 18.39 -37.49 23.66
CA THR A 696 17.95 -36.09 23.80
C THR A 696 16.53 -36.02 24.36
N LYS A 697 16.31 -35.21 25.40
CA LYS A 697 14.98 -34.98 25.95
C LYS A 697 14.17 -34.06 25.05
N GLU A 698 12.90 -34.40 24.90
CA GLU A 698 11.90 -33.48 24.39
C GLU A 698 11.48 -32.51 25.51
N ILE A 699 11.58 -31.23 25.24
CA ILE A 699 11.26 -30.14 26.15
C ILE A 699 10.29 -29.23 25.39
N LEU A 700 9.05 -29.15 25.88
CA LEU A 700 7.99 -28.33 25.29
C LEU A 700 7.84 -28.52 23.76
N GLY A 701 7.93 -29.76 23.27
CA GLY A 701 7.75 -30.12 21.86
C GLY A 701 8.98 -29.98 20.96
N LYS A 702 10.13 -29.53 21.48
CA LYS A 702 11.40 -29.46 20.73
C LYS A 702 12.53 -30.21 21.44
N GLN A 703 13.59 -30.49 20.70
CA GLN A 703 14.79 -31.17 21.16
C GLN A 703 16.02 -30.35 20.80
N LEU A 704 17.02 -30.32 21.69
CA LEU A 704 18.32 -29.73 21.39
C LEU A 704 19.10 -30.68 20.48
N GLY A 705 19.60 -30.21 19.34
CA GLY A 705 20.23 -31.05 18.31
C GLY A 705 21.61 -31.60 18.70
N PHE A 706 21.69 -32.46 19.71
CA PHE A 706 22.91 -33.21 20.00
C PHE A 706 23.20 -34.23 18.88
N ASN A 707 24.47 -34.33 18.50
CA ASN A 707 24.90 -35.24 17.45
C ASN A 707 24.96 -36.69 17.99
N ASP A 708 24.61 -37.66 17.15
CA ASP A 708 24.64 -39.10 17.52
C ASP A 708 26.00 -39.59 18.04
N PRO A 709 27.16 -39.15 17.51
CA PRO A 709 28.47 -39.50 18.07
C PRO A 709 28.62 -39.11 19.54
N PHE A 710 28.09 -37.96 19.96
CA PHE A 710 28.12 -37.52 21.36
C PHE A 710 27.26 -38.40 22.26
N LEU A 711 26.03 -38.71 21.87
CA LEU A 711 25.14 -39.58 22.64
C LEU A 711 25.70 -41.00 22.77
N SER A 712 26.33 -41.50 21.70
CA SER A 712 27.04 -42.79 21.70
C SER A 712 28.24 -42.78 22.65
N TYR A 713 29.07 -41.74 22.58
CA TYR A 713 30.23 -41.54 23.45
C TYR A 713 29.81 -41.47 24.93
N ALA A 714 28.77 -40.69 25.26
CA ALA A 714 28.22 -40.60 26.61
C ALA A 714 27.70 -41.96 27.12
N THR A 715 26.98 -42.71 26.28
CA THR A 715 26.43 -44.03 26.60
C THR A 715 27.52 -45.06 26.91
N LYS A 716 28.51 -45.16 26.02
CA LYS A 716 29.65 -46.07 26.18
C LYS A 716 30.48 -45.67 27.40
N GLY A 717 30.75 -44.37 27.55
CA GLY A 717 31.49 -43.80 28.67
C GLY A 717 30.88 -44.09 30.03
N ALA A 718 29.56 -43.90 30.19
CA ALA A 718 28.86 -44.24 31.43
C ALA A 718 28.87 -45.76 31.72
N THR A 719 28.80 -46.59 30.68
CA THR A 719 28.93 -48.05 30.82
C THR A 719 30.32 -48.43 31.32
N VAL A 720 31.36 -47.84 30.71
CA VAL A 720 32.76 -48.03 31.11
C VAL A 720 33.00 -47.55 32.54
N ALA A 721 32.52 -46.37 32.92
CA ALA A 721 32.65 -45.85 34.28
C ALA A 721 32.11 -46.82 35.35
N ARG A 722 31.01 -47.54 35.05
CA ARG A 722 30.44 -48.56 35.94
C ARG A 722 31.29 -49.83 36.02
N LEU A 723 31.95 -50.21 34.92
CA LEU A 723 32.75 -51.45 34.83
C LEU A 723 34.16 -51.27 35.42
N ILE A 724 34.71 -50.07 35.29
CA ILE A 724 36.07 -49.73 35.74
C ILE A 724 36.26 -49.84 37.26
N ASN A 725 35.21 -49.60 38.04
CA ASN A 725 35.24 -49.71 39.51
C ASN A 725 35.07 -51.15 40.04
N LYS A 726 35.07 -52.16 39.17
CA LYS A 726 34.97 -53.58 39.57
C LYS A 726 36.33 -54.28 39.51
N THR A 727 36.43 -55.33 40.31
CA THR A 727 37.54 -56.30 40.27
C THR A 727 37.03 -57.58 39.61
N TYR A 728 37.84 -58.15 38.73
CA TYR A 728 37.55 -59.34 37.94
C TYR A 728 38.61 -60.40 38.21
N GLY A 729 38.20 -61.51 38.84
CA GLY A 729 39.05 -62.68 39.00
C GLY A 729 39.06 -63.50 37.72
N VAL A 730 40.16 -63.45 36.96
CA VAL A 730 40.33 -64.23 35.72
C VAL A 730 41.29 -65.37 35.95
N PHE A 731 40.82 -66.60 35.77
CA PHE A 731 41.68 -67.78 35.84
C PHE A 731 42.42 -67.97 34.52
N ILE A 732 43.75 -68.00 34.58
CA ILE A 732 44.65 -68.20 33.45
C ILE A 732 45.33 -69.55 33.59
N HIS A 733 45.26 -70.37 32.55
CA HIS A 733 46.04 -71.59 32.40
C HIS A 733 47.01 -71.44 31.23
N SER A 734 48.29 -71.68 31.45
CA SER A 734 49.37 -71.56 30.47
C SER A 734 49.97 -72.93 30.18
N GLU A 735 50.06 -73.29 28.90
CA GLU A 735 50.70 -74.52 28.42
C GLU A 735 52.15 -74.22 27.97
N PRO A 736 53.05 -75.22 27.88
CA PRO A 736 54.43 -75.02 27.45
C PRO A 736 54.54 -74.29 26.10
N THR A 737 55.43 -73.30 26.04
CA THR A 737 55.62 -72.49 24.84
C THR A 737 56.44 -73.25 23.81
N GLY A 738 55.88 -73.41 22.60
CA GLY A 738 56.50 -74.15 21.51
C GLY A 738 57.20 -73.26 20.49
N ALA A 739 58.05 -73.86 19.66
CA ALA A 739 58.58 -73.26 18.43
C ALA A 739 58.49 -74.26 17.28
N ASN A 740 58.79 -73.83 16.05
CA ASN A 740 58.89 -74.73 14.90
C ASN A 740 59.87 -75.89 15.15
N GLN A 741 59.61 -77.04 14.51
CA GLN A 741 60.34 -78.28 14.78
C GLN A 741 61.87 -78.15 14.60
N ASP A 742 62.29 -77.43 13.56
CA ASP A 742 63.71 -77.23 13.19
C ASP A 742 64.44 -76.16 14.02
N ALA A 743 63.79 -75.54 15.01
CA ALA A 743 64.43 -74.53 15.85
C ALA A 743 65.58 -75.15 16.67
N ARG A 744 66.78 -74.58 16.56
CA ARG A 744 67.98 -75.06 17.28
C ARG A 744 67.92 -74.75 18.77
N ILE A 745 67.30 -73.63 19.10
CA ILE A 745 67.05 -73.19 20.46
C ILE A 745 65.54 -72.96 20.60
N ARG A 746 64.94 -73.59 21.61
CA ARG A 746 63.51 -73.46 21.90
C ARG A 746 63.29 -72.49 23.06
N PRO A 747 62.11 -71.86 23.15
CA PRO A 747 61.70 -71.13 24.34
C PRO A 747 61.83 -72.00 25.59
N HIS A 748 62.37 -71.44 26.67
CA HIS A 748 62.59 -72.16 27.93
C HIS A 748 61.84 -71.55 29.12
N ALA A 749 61.41 -70.29 28.99
CA ALA A 749 60.48 -69.67 29.91
C ALA A 749 59.55 -68.69 29.18
N THR A 750 58.36 -68.49 29.74
CA THR A 750 57.41 -67.46 29.31
C THR A 750 56.81 -66.81 30.55
N THR A 751 56.95 -65.49 30.66
CA THR A 751 56.49 -64.72 31.82
C THR A 751 55.41 -63.75 31.39
N LEU A 752 54.23 -63.88 31.99
CA LEU A 752 53.17 -62.88 31.91
C LEU A 752 53.22 -62.03 33.19
N GLU A 753 53.36 -60.72 33.02
CA GLU A 753 53.39 -59.75 34.12
C GLU A 753 52.28 -58.72 33.91
N VAL A 754 51.34 -58.63 34.86
CA VAL A 754 50.29 -57.61 34.88
C VAL A 754 50.66 -56.59 35.96
N ARG A 755 50.91 -55.35 35.57
CA ARG A 755 51.30 -54.29 36.50
C ARG A 755 50.09 -53.82 37.30
N CYS A 756 49.87 -54.38 38.48
CA CYS A 756 48.83 -53.97 39.41
C CYS A 756 49.40 -53.35 40.70
N ALA A 757 48.61 -52.56 41.42
CA ALA A 757 48.89 -52.07 42.75
C ALA A 757 48.24 -53.00 43.82
N PRO A 758 48.92 -53.30 44.95
CA PRO A 758 50.22 -52.77 45.37
C PRO A 758 51.43 -53.47 44.74
N GLU A 759 51.28 -54.67 44.17
CA GLU A 759 52.36 -55.44 43.57
C GLU A 759 51.97 -56.03 42.19
N PRO A 760 52.92 -56.17 41.25
CA PRO A 760 52.64 -56.74 39.94
C PRO A 760 52.32 -58.25 40.04
N ILE A 761 51.31 -58.68 39.30
CA ILE A 761 50.91 -60.09 39.25
C ILE A 761 51.74 -60.78 38.17
N ARG A 762 52.63 -61.70 38.58
CA ARG A 762 53.49 -62.48 37.67
C ARG A 762 53.06 -63.95 37.56
N LEU A 763 53.03 -64.48 36.34
CA LEU A 763 52.83 -65.88 36.00
C LEU A 763 53.99 -66.35 35.13
N VAL A 764 54.87 -67.20 35.68
CA VAL A 764 56.07 -67.71 34.99
C VAL A 764 55.85 -69.17 34.64
N ASN A 765 55.95 -69.49 33.35
CA ASN A 765 55.88 -70.85 32.81
C ASN A 765 57.28 -71.28 32.36
N HIS A 766 57.88 -72.24 33.07
CA HIS A 766 59.19 -72.84 32.71
C HIS A 766 59.02 -74.10 31.84
N ASN A 767 58.18 -74.03 30.82
CA ASN A 767 57.76 -75.16 29.97
C ASN A 767 57.03 -76.29 30.71
N TYR A 768 56.27 -75.94 31.74
CA TYR A 768 55.34 -76.85 32.44
C TYR A 768 53.98 -76.16 32.58
N PRO A 769 52.86 -76.90 32.44
CA PRO A 769 51.54 -76.31 32.61
C PRO A 769 51.40 -75.61 33.97
N VAL A 770 51.02 -74.33 33.96
CA VAL A 770 50.88 -73.50 35.16
C VAL A 770 49.56 -72.75 35.12
N SER A 771 48.92 -72.59 36.28
CA SER A 771 47.65 -71.89 36.40
C SER A 771 47.70 -70.83 37.49
N LYS A 772 47.02 -69.70 37.29
CA LYS A 772 46.90 -68.63 38.28
C LYS A 772 45.62 -67.82 38.06
N THR A 773 44.96 -67.44 39.14
CA THR A 773 43.89 -66.44 39.10
C THR A 773 44.48 -65.04 39.23
N VAL A 774 44.14 -64.17 38.30
CA VAL A 774 44.53 -62.75 38.28
C VAL A 774 43.33 -61.94 38.73
N GLU A 775 43.42 -61.30 39.90
CA GLU A 775 42.46 -60.29 40.35
C GLU A 775 42.79 -58.97 39.65
N TRP A 776 42.13 -58.71 38.52
CA TRP A 776 42.39 -57.54 37.70
C TRP A 776 41.32 -56.48 37.89
N SER A 777 41.72 -55.22 38.00
CA SER A 777 40.82 -54.07 37.99
C SER A 777 41.40 -52.95 37.11
N PRO A 778 40.61 -52.35 36.21
CA PRO A 778 41.00 -51.19 35.41
C PRO A 778 41.65 -50.03 36.18
N ASN A 779 41.20 -49.77 37.41
CA ASN A 779 41.72 -48.67 38.22
C ASN A 779 43.01 -49.01 38.98
N ALA A 780 43.26 -50.30 39.20
CA ALA A 780 44.39 -50.77 40.01
C ALA A 780 45.49 -51.41 39.17
N CYS A 781 45.24 -51.67 37.89
CA CYS A 781 46.14 -52.36 36.97
C CYS A 781 46.37 -51.54 35.69
N GLY A 782 47.60 -51.57 35.18
CA GLY A 782 48.01 -50.93 33.93
C GLY A 782 48.60 -51.95 32.97
N ASP A 783 49.78 -51.65 32.44
CA ASP A 783 50.42 -52.41 31.37
C ASP A 783 50.56 -53.92 31.67
N VAL A 784 50.39 -54.72 30.63
CA VAL A 784 50.67 -56.17 30.64
C VAL A 784 51.86 -56.46 29.76
N THR A 785 52.83 -57.18 30.30
CA THR A 785 54.05 -57.55 29.59
C THR A 785 54.13 -59.07 29.47
N LEU A 786 54.23 -59.55 28.23
CA LEU A 786 54.54 -60.94 27.91
C LEU A 786 56.01 -61.03 27.50
N LYS A 787 56.81 -61.78 28.26
CA LYS A 787 58.22 -62.06 27.98
C LYS A 787 58.40 -63.52 27.58
N ILE A 788 59.13 -63.78 26.51
CA ILE A 788 59.45 -65.13 26.04
C ILE A 788 60.97 -65.28 25.98
N ASP A 789 61.52 -66.16 26.80
CA ASP A 789 62.96 -66.39 26.92
C ASP A 789 63.40 -67.50 25.96
N VAL A 790 64.23 -67.16 24.97
CA VAL A 790 64.76 -68.06 23.94
C VAL A 790 66.29 -67.98 23.93
N GLY A 791 66.96 -68.98 24.51
CA GLY A 791 68.42 -68.93 24.70
C GLY A 791 68.82 -67.72 25.55
N ASN A 792 69.62 -66.82 24.99
CA ASN A 792 70.07 -65.59 25.64
C ASN A 792 69.25 -64.34 25.22
N THR A 793 68.13 -64.54 24.51
CA THR A 793 67.30 -63.46 23.97
C THR A 793 65.94 -63.46 24.66
N VAL A 794 65.47 -62.28 25.08
CA VAL A 794 64.16 -62.08 25.72
C VAL A 794 63.26 -61.31 24.77
N LEU A 795 62.22 -61.96 24.25
CA LEU A 795 61.22 -61.29 23.42
C LEU A 795 60.20 -60.63 24.33
N THR A 796 59.95 -59.33 24.14
CA THR A 796 59.00 -58.58 24.97
C THR A 796 57.85 -58.07 24.12
N LYS A 797 56.62 -58.40 24.54
CA LYS A 797 55.38 -57.86 23.98
C LYS A 797 54.65 -57.11 25.09
N GLU A 798 54.38 -55.82 24.87
CA GLU A 798 53.65 -54.97 25.81
C GLU A 798 52.24 -54.67 25.30
N TYR A 799 51.28 -54.77 26.21
CA TYR A 799 49.90 -54.30 26.05
C TYR A 799 49.72 -53.13 27.01
N LYS A 800 49.52 -51.93 26.47
CA LYS A 800 49.64 -50.69 27.24
C LYS A 800 48.30 -50.22 27.82
N GLY A 801 48.38 -49.50 28.92
CA GLY A 801 47.24 -48.86 29.56
C GLY A 801 46.35 -49.82 30.34
N TYR A 802 45.26 -49.29 30.89
CA TYR A 802 44.38 -50.06 31.76
C TYR A 802 43.68 -51.22 31.04
N LEU A 803 43.47 -51.14 29.71
CA LEU A 803 42.87 -52.20 28.91
C LEU A 803 43.86 -53.28 28.48
N GLY A 804 45.16 -53.13 28.77
CA GLY A 804 46.20 -54.03 28.27
C GLY A 804 45.95 -55.51 28.61
N PHE A 805 45.36 -55.80 29.77
CA PHE A 805 45.00 -57.17 30.13
C PHE A 805 43.82 -57.73 29.30
N ALA A 806 42.84 -56.89 29.01
CA ALA A 806 41.72 -57.29 28.16
C ALA A 806 42.18 -57.51 26.72
N GLU A 807 43.07 -56.66 26.20
CA GLU A 807 43.69 -56.83 24.88
C GLU A 807 44.52 -58.12 24.79
N PHE A 808 45.27 -58.43 25.84
CA PHE A 808 45.99 -59.70 25.96
C PHE A 808 45.02 -60.88 25.88
N ILE A 809 43.94 -60.90 26.67
CA ILE A 809 42.93 -61.97 26.61
C ILE A 809 42.34 -62.09 25.20
N LYS A 810 42.04 -60.96 24.56
CA LYS A 810 41.49 -60.92 23.19
C LYS A 810 42.46 -61.50 22.16
N GLU A 811 43.76 -61.22 22.27
CA GLU A 811 44.76 -61.77 21.33
C GLU A 811 44.90 -63.30 21.46
N PHE A 812 44.52 -63.86 22.61
CA PHE A 812 44.52 -65.30 22.90
C PHE A 812 43.10 -65.92 22.92
N GLU A 813 42.10 -65.30 22.29
CA GLU A 813 40.69 -65.79 22.27
C GLU A 813 40.55 -67.22 21.72
N ASN A 814 41.49 -67.66 20.88
CA ASN A 814 41.55 -69.03 20.31
C ASN A 814 42.48 -69.98 21.10
N ASP A 815 42.70 -69.71 22.37
CA ASP A 815 43.59 -70.43 23.32
C ASP A 815 45.09 -70.45 22.96
N GLN A 816 45.47 -69.85 21.83
CA GLN A 816 46.87 -69.82 21.37
C GLN A 816 47.15 -68.62 20.47
N ARG A 817 48.38 -68.13 20.52
CA ARG A 817 48.92 -67.11 19.63
C ARG A 817 50.24 -67.57 19.03
N VAL A 818 50.37 -67.42 17.72
CA VAL A 818 51.61 -67.71 16.98
C VAL A 818 52.33 -66.40 16.70
N PHE A 819 53.52 -66.21 17.27
CA PHE A 819 54.37 -65.06 17.02
C PHE A 819 55.45 -65.37 15.97
N PHE A 820 55.70 -64.42 15.08
CA PHE A 820 56.73 -64.49 14.05
C PHE A 820 57.90 -63.55 14.37
N PRO A 821 59.14 -63.84 13.91
CA PRO A 821 60.31 -63.00 14.19
C PRO A 821 60.14 -61.51 13.83
N ARG A 822 59.40 -61.20 12.77
CA ARG A 822 59.09 -59.82 12.33
C ARG A 822 58.28 -59.00 13.35
N GLU A 823 57.61 -59.66 14.30
CA GLU A 823 56.84 -59.00 15.37
C GLU A 823 57.75 -58.55 16.52
N PHE A 824 59.03 -58.94 16.49
CA PHE A 824 60.08 -58.55 17.43
C PHE A 824 61.26 -57.96 16.64
N PRO A 825 61.14 -56.74 16.10
CA PRO A 825 62.09 -56.18 15.14
C PRO A 825 63.51 -56.02 15.71
N VAL A 826 63.64 -55.82 17.02
CA VAL A 826 64.94 -55.70 17.70
C VAL A 826 65.64 -57.06 17.78
N GLU A 827 64.89 -58.14 18.03
CA GLU A 827 65.40 -59.50 18.23
C GLU A 827 65.31 -60.40 16.98
N GLU A 828 64.78 -59.89 15.86
CA GLU A 828 64.45 -60.67 14.66
C GLU A 828 65.66 -61.47 14.12
N TRP A 829 66.83 -60.84 14.07
CA TRP A 829 68.06 -61.47 13.56
C TRP A 829 68.53 -62.61 14.47
N ALA A 830 68.42 -62.43 15.79
CA ALA A 830 68.77 -63.46 16.77
C ALA A 830 67.83 -64.67 16.64
N LEU A 831 66.52 -64.44 16.48
CA LEU A 831 65.54 -65.51 16.27
C LEU A 831 65.78 -66.31 14.98
N LYS A 832 66.06 -65.62 13.88
CA LYS A 832 66.42 -66.27 12.61
C LYS A 832 67.71 -67.09 12.74
N GLY A 833 68.73 -66.55 13.43
CA GLY A 833 69.99 -67.25 13.71
C GLY A 833 69.80 -68.53 14.56
N MET A 834 68.81 -68.54 15.45
CA MET A 834 68.40 -69.70 16.24
C MET A 834 67.52 -70.72 15.48
N GLY A 835 67.18 -70.44 14.22
CA GLY A 835 66.29 -71.27 13.40
C GLY A 835 64.81 -71.16 13.78
N VAL A 836 64.43 -70.13 14.54
CA VAL A 836 63.04 -69.88 14.96
C VAL A 836 62.30 -69.18 13.82
N LYS A 837 61.34 -69.88 13.22
CA LYS A 837 60.42 -69.37 12.18
C LYS A 837 59.12 -68.85 12.80
N TYR A 838 58.66 -69.48 13.88
CA TYR A 838 57.51 -69.06 14.66
C TYR A 838 57.58 -69.62 16.09
N ILE A 839 56.90 -68.96 17.02
CA ILE A 839 56.73 -69.38 18.41
C ILE A 839 55.24 -69.49 18.69
N THR A 840 54.80 -70.60 19.30
CA THR A 840 53.39 -70.81 19.68
C THR A 840 53.27 -70.71 21.20
N VAL A 841 52.59 -69.66 21.67
CA VAL A 841 52.24 -69.47 23.08
C VAL A 841 50.78 -69.85 23.27
N LYS A 842 50.46 -70.52 24.37
CA LYS A 842 49.12 -71.05 24.66
C LYS A 842 48.64 -70.59 26.02
N TYR A 843 47.49 -69.92 26.03
CA TYR A 843 46.81 -69.46 27.24
C TYR A 843 45.32 -69.75 27.12
N GLN A 844 44.76 -70.43 28.12
CA GLN A 844 43.33 -70.69 28.26
C GLN A 844 42.78 -69.87 29.43
N PHE A 845 41.57 -69.36 29.28
CA PHE A 845 40.97 -68.46 30.27
C PHE A 845 39.61 -68.97 30.76
N LYS A 846 39.33 -68.82 32.06
CA LYS A 846 37.98 -68.94 32.64
C LYS A 846 37.59 -67.62 33.31
N ASP A 847 36.28 -67.34 33.32
CA ASP A 847 35.67 -66.12 33.89
C ASP A 847 36.15 -64.79 33.27
N HIS A 848 36.70 -64.84 32.05
CA HIS A 848 37.27 -63.69 31.33
C HIS A 848 36.25 -62.89 30.50
N ARG A 849 35.05 -63.43 30.26
CA ARG A 849 34.04 -62.77 29.41
C ARG A 849 33.68 -61.35 29.87
N PRO A 850 33.48 -61.06 31.17
CA PRO A 850 33.20 -59.70 31.63
C PRO A 850 34.34 -58.72 31.36
N VAL A 851 35.59 -59.17 31.30
CA VAL A 851 36.75 -58.34 30.95
C VAL A 851 36.76 -58.00 29.46
N LEU A 852 36.41 -58.95 28.60
CA LEU A 852 36.26 -58.70 27.15
C LEU A 852 35.08 -57.78 26.82
N GLU A 853 34.03 -57.75 27.65
CA GLU A 853 32.94 -56.78 27.49
C GLU A 853 33.43 -55.34 27.64
N ILE A 854 34.40 -55.06 28.52
CA ILE A 854 34.94 -53.70 28.74
C ILE A 854 35.58 -53.15 27.46
N LEU A 855 36.27 -53.99 26.68
CA LEU A 855 36.84 -53.60 25.37
C LEU A 855 35.76 -53.18 24.36
N ARG A 856 34.57 -53.78 24.42
CA ARG A 856 33.47 -53.46 23.51
C ARG A 856 32.85 -52.09 23.81
N PHE A 857 32.94 -51.65 25.06
CA PHE A 857 32.34 -50.39 25.52
C PHE A 857 33.34 -49.24 25.61
N ALA A 858 34.61 -49.43 25.22
CA ALA A 858 35.56 -48.33 25.12
C ALA A 858 34.91 -47.17 24.32
N PRO A 859 34.84 -45.94 24.88
CA PRO A 859 33.97 -44.89 24.36
C PRO A 859 34.35 -44.44 22.94
N GLY A 860 35.55 -44.78 22.48
CA GLY A 860 36.07 -44.41 21.17
C GLY A 860 36.66 -43.01 21.18
N ASP A 861 36.79 -42.41 20.01
CA ASP A 861 37.30 -41.04 19.87
C ASP A 861 36.35 -40.04 20.51
N ILE A 862 36.93 -39.01 21.12
CA ILE A 862 36.17 -37.93 21.76
C ILE A 862 35.53 -37.09 20.65
N PRO A 863 34.20 -36.92 20.64
CA PRO A 863 33.54 -36.10 19.63
C PRO A 863 34.06 -34.67 19.66
N GLU A 864 34.52 -34.16 18.51
CA GLU A 864 34.93 -32.75 18.40
C GLU A 864 33.69 -31.83 18.42
N GLU A 865 32.59 -32.28 17.83
CA GLU A 865 31.32 -31.58 17.77
C GLU A 865 30.21 -32.38 18.44
N ILE A 866 29.56 -31.79 19.44
CA ILE A 866 28.52 -32.43 20.24
C ILE A 866 27.11 -31.96 19.90
N ALA A 867 26.95 -30.76 19.32
CA ALA A 867 25.66 -30.23 18.90
C ALA A 867 25.81 -29.15 17.81
N GLY A 868 24.98 -29.23 16.77
CA GLY A 868 24.91 -28.21 15.72
C GLY A 868 24.16 -26.96 16.21
N CYS A 869 24.75 -25.78 16.04
CA CYS A 869 24.20 -24.54 16.62
C CYS A 869 23.77 -23.47 15.60
N TRP A 870 24.54 -23.23 14.52
CA TRP A 870 24.17 -22.32 13.41
C TRP A 870 24.66 -22.77 12.02
N GLU A 871 25.10 -24.02 11.88
CA GLU A 871 25.57 -24.61 10.60
C GLU A 871 24.46 -25.32 9.84
#